data_AF-A0A953FA70-F1
#
_entry.id   AF-A0A953FA70-F1
#
_cell.length_a   1.000
_cell.length_b   1.000
_cell.length_c   1.000
_cell.angle_alpha   90.00
_cell.angle_beta   90.00
_cell.angle_gamma   90.00
#
_symmetry.space_group_name_H-M   'P 1'
#
loop_
_entity.id
_entity.type
_entity.pdbx_description
1 polymer ?
#
loop_
_entity_poly.entity_id
_entity_poly.type
_entity_poly.pdbx_seq_one_letter_code
_entity_poly.pdbx_strand_id
1 'polypeptide(L)'
;MRSRFLLIILAFLYTGYVHGQPPDTSRTTGRLESRLLSLTDRYGSVLNRPMLAADLAEVGALFNATYTDSLAAAQERFSNANQAFISADKGLRGVASYTDNFNGGLEELGFIYKRGFNLGVDWNALSSGFLEYKYAARQLRFQDQLNRLISQESDATVLQLTTQRIQSIFDEDINNKRRFLLQFVKEHESVARELFLNRYILWEELLKLRNSGHQLEMSIMGSSSSEKMSRKPRCFTDSLPFFQLREHEYLRQVQTRVEIDSLLKLNGQIGRYKLPYWREVNLKPYVRYNLIYYDASRARDFVSAGFMLSAPLISRKKTRHELQQTSDVELRTRVATMKKDNYWQANQLIALYRAKLSDCTATFHQGLVLEEQLRQEQIKRTSSDPDYSPLNTLSLIKLWLENDIQLTLQKKDLYLLLARMSVLTRDLSPAAYGVVYVPEVLKFSPSLKRDKSLYIWSHSFSSLELPQLAKELTNGGYNRVLLALDQNDTLKLKALDLIGLLQGKDIGVHLMMANNGWIDPKKRDQLMNDLQYNLSVPGIAGIHLDVEPHTLPVWDERRQELYRNYVSMVEAVFGGLSGKGLALSVSIPVSYDMQYLQRINRFVDRVYLMAYEHPDAAYIIRKASEEVALFRSKVTIALSVTDYQSVTAMDNLIEELEKLGGFSSFAVHDYRRLQELKSK
;
A
#
# COMPACT_ATOMS: atom_id res chain seq x y z
N MET A 1 46.56 15.86 8.19
CA MET A 1 45.88 16.16 6.90
C MET A 1 44.53 16.90 7.05
N ARG A 2 44.35 17.85 8.00
CA ARG A 2 43.09 18.64 8.11
C ARG A 2 43.05 19.93 7.26
N SER A 3 44.15 20.29 6.59
CA SER A 3 44.32 21.60 5.93
C SER A 3 43.86 21.68 4.47
N ARG A 4 43.47 20.58 3.82
CA ARG A 4 43.05 20.58 2.40
C ARG A 4 41.54 20.80 2.19
N PHE A 5 40.72 20.55 3.21
CA PHE A 5 39.26 20.82 3.17
C PHE A 5 38.95 22.30 2.94
N LEU A 6 39.76 23.20 3.51
CA LEU A 6 39.55 24.65 3.40
C LEU A 6 39.85 25.22 2.01
N LEU A 7 40.76 24.58 1.25
CA LEU A 7 41.32 25.13 0.01
C LEU A 7 40.45 24.87 -1.22
N ILE A 8 39.64 23.81 -1.23
CA ILE A 8 38.82 23.45 -2.40
C ILE A 8 37.49 24.22 -2.42
N ILE A 9 36.89 24.47 -1.24
CA ILE A 9 35.74 25.40 -1.12
C ILE A 9 36.15 26.83 -1.52
N LEU A 10 37.41 27.23 -1.23
CA LEU A 10 37.97 28.49 -1.71
C LEU A 10 38.25 28.50 -3.23
N ALA A 11 38.66 27.37 -3.83
CA ALA A 11 39.03 27.30 -5.24
C ALA A 11 37.84 27.46 -6.21
N PHE A 12 36.64 26.98 -5.86
CA PHE A 12 35.45 27.13 -6.70
C PHE A 12 34.75 28.50 -6.60
N LEU A 13 35.18 29.36 -5.67
CA LEU A 13 34.58 30.68 -5.43
C LEU A 13 35.49 31.86 -5.81
N TYR A 14 36.69 31.62 -6.35
CA TYR A 14 37.71 32.66 -6.59
C TYR A 14 37.85 33.13 -8.05
N THR A 15 36.73 33.20 -8.79
CA THR A 15 36.66 33.87 -10.11
C THR A 15 35.95 35.23 -10.07
N GLY A 16 35.69 35.79 -8.87
CA GLY A 16 35.09 37.11 -8.66
C GLY A 16 35.92 38.04 -7.74
N TYR A 17 36.55 39.06 -8.33
CA TYR A 17 37.30 40.16 -7.69
C TYR A 17 36.32 41.27 -7.19
N VAL A 18 36.56 42.17 -6.21
CA VAL A 18 37.78 42.79 -5.61
C VAL A 18 37.62 43.06 -4.09
N HIS A 19 38.74 43.07 -3.35
CA HIS A 19 39.06 43.65 -2.02
C HIS A 19 38.02 43.75 -0.86
N GLY A 20 38.38 43.11 0.25
CA GLY A 20 38.07 43.51 1.64
C GLY A 20 38.92 42.67 2.59
N GLN A 21 39.48 43.25 3.68
CA GLN A 21 40.26 42.45 4.65
C GLN A 21 39.37 41.35 5.27
N PRO A 22 39.86 40.10 5.41
CA PRO A 22 39.07 39.04 6.01
C PRO A 22 38.94 39.29 7.53
N PRO A 23 37.71 39.32 8.10
CA PRO A 23 37.56 39.14 9.55
C PRO A 23 37.99 37.72 9.94
N ASP A 24 38.04 37.41 11.25
CA ASP A 24 38.37 36.06 11.76
C ASP A 24 37.29 35.03 11.37
N THR A 25 37.39 34.52 10.15
CA THR A 25 36.44 33.62 9.50
C THR A 25 36.51 32.19 10.03
N SER A 26 37.58 31.84 10.75
CA SER A 26 37.84 30.47 11.21
C SER A 26 36.84 29.98 12.25
N ARG A 27 36.44 30.86 13.18
CA ARG A 27 35.51 30.54 14.28
C ARG A 27 34.05 30.60 13.85
N THR A 28 33.70 31.47 12.92
CA THR A 28 32.32 31.64 12.41
C THR A 28 31.93 30.50 11.46
N THR A 29 32.84 30.11 10.55
CA THR A 29 32.60 29.00 9.59
C THR A 29 32.39 27.67 10.31
N GLY A 30 33.28 27.26 11.23
CA GLY A 30 33.13 26.01 11.99
C GLY A 30 31.84 25.95 12.83
N ARG A 31 31.36 27.10 13.33
CA ARG A 31 30.07 27.17 14.05
C ARG A 31 28.89 26.97 13.09
N LEU A 32 28.92 27.55 11.89
CA LEU A 32 27.91 27.38 10.85
C LEU A 32 27.85 25.92 10.36
N GLU A 33 29.00 25.32 10.09
CA GLU A 33 29.13 23.92 9.69
C GLU A 33 28.53 22.97 10.73
N SER A 34 28.85 23.17 12.03
CA SER A 34 28.27 22.36 13.12
C SER A 34 26.74 22.46 13.22
N ARG A 35 26.14 23.60 12.82
CA ARG A 35 24.69 23.79 12.79
C ARG A 35 24.03 23.12 11.58
N LEU A 36 24.67 23.18 10.41
CA LEU A 36 24.21 22.44 9.22
C LEU A 36 24.26 20.93 9.45
N LEU A 37 25.35 20.43 10.05
CA LEU A 37 25.50 19.01 10.39
C LEU A 37 24.47 18.56 11.44
N SER A 38 24.29 19.29 12.54
CA SER A 38 23.28 18.92 13.55
C SER A 38 21.83 18.98 13.05
N LEU A 39 21.51 19.89 12.11
CA LEU A 39 20.18 19.95 11.49
C LEU A 39 19.98 18.79 10.48
N THR A 40 20.99 18.47 9.67
CA THR A 40 20.96 17.28 8.81
C THR A 40 20.91 15.97 9.60
N ASP A 41 21.53 15.87 10.78
CA ASP A 41 21.41 14.70 11.67
C ASP A 41 19.99 14.56 12.27
N ARG A 42 19.44 15.66 12.80
CA ARG A 42 18.11 15.67 13.41
C ARG A 42 17.02 15.19 12.44
N TYR A 43 17.07 15.65 11.19
CA TYR A 43 16.03 15.36 10.19
C TYR A 43 16.41 14.25 9.19
N GLY A 44 17.69 13.88 9.07
CA GLY A 44 18.15 12.80 8.19
C GLY A 44 17.78 11.39 8.66
N SER A 45 17.45 11.22 9.95
CA SER A 45 16.93 9.95 10.51
C SER A 45 15.45 9.68 10.21
N VAL A 46 14.78 10.56 9.46
CA VAL A 46 13.34 10.52 9.19
C VAL A 46 12.96 9.63 7.99
N LEU A 47 13.95 9.13 7.25
CA LEU A 47 13.81 8.43 5.96
C LEU A 47 13.00 7.11 5.94
N ASN A 48 12.47 6.64 7.08
CA ASN A 48 11.60 5.47 7.08
C ASN A 48 10.15 5.85 6.77
N ARG A 49 9.71 5.62 5.53
CA ARG A 49 8.30 5.25 5.30
C ARG A 49 8.09 3.89 5.98
N PRO A 50 7.12 3.73 6.92
CA PRO A 50 6.76 2.40 7.36
C PRO A 50 6.33 1.60 6.13
N MET A 51 6.88 0.40 5.93
CA MET A 51 6.38 -0.50 4.90
C MET A 51 4.87 -0.69 5.13
N LEU A 52 4.10 -0.62 4.04
CA LEU A 52 2.65 -0.79 4.01
C LEU A 52 2.27 -2.13 4.65
N ALA A 53 2.02 -2.12 5.97
CA ALA A 53 1.48 -3.25 6.69
C ALA A 53 0.02 -3.37 6.27
N ALA A 54 -0.33 -4.47 5.60
CA ALA A 54 -1.63 -4.67 4.97
C ALA A 54 -2.73 -5.00 6.01
N ASP A 55 -2.90 -4.16 7.03
CA ASP A 55 -3.92 -4.37 8.05
C ASP A 55 -5.30 -3.92 7.55
N LEU A 56 -6.05 -4.89 7.05
CA LEU A 56 -7.43 -4.72 6.58
C LEU A 56 -8.42 -4.45 7.74
N ALA A 57 -8.07 -4.73 8.99
CA ALA A 57 -8.93 -4.42 10.14
C ALA A 57 -8.99 -2.91 10.41
N GLU A 58 -7.85 -2.19 10.27
CA GLU A 58 -7.81 -0.72 10.38
C GLU A 58 -8.69 -0.06 9.31
N VAL A 59 -8.72 -0.62 8.09
CA VAL A 59 -9.61 -0.15 7.02
C VAL A 59 -11.08 -0.42 7.36
N GLY A 60 -11.43 -1.61 7.86
CA GLY A 60 -12.80 -1.90 8.30
C GLY A 60 -13.31 -0.93 9.38
N ALA A 61 -12.43 -0.51 10.30
CA ALA A 61 -12.77 0.43 11.35
C ALA A 61 -13.10 1.84 10.83
N LEU A 62 -12.54 2.29 9.71
CA LEU A 62 -12.86 3.59 9.09
C LEU A 62 -14.29 3.66 8.56
N PHE A 63 -14.77 2.58 7.93
CA PHE A 63 -16.07 2.53 7.25
C PHE A 63 -17.22 2.06 8.15
N ASN A 64 -16.92 1.40 9.28
CA ASN A 64 -17.90 1.05 10.30
C ASN A 64 -18.27 2.27 11.17
N ALA A 65 -19.25 3.06 10.70
CA ALA A 65 -19.85 4.18 11.42
C ALA A 65 -21.29 3.89 11.88
N THR A 66 -21.46 3.03 12.89
CA THR A 66 -22.78 2.78 13.51
C THR A 66 -23.14 3.85 14.53
N TYR A 67 -24.02 4.77 14.17
CA TYR A 67 -24.62 5.74 15.09
C TYR A 67 -26.06 5.35 15.46
N THR A 68 -26.34 5.27 16.76
CA THR A 68 -27.62 4.81 17.33
C THR A 68 -28.80 5.77 17.11
N ASP A 69 -28.52 7.03 16.82
CA ASP A 69 -29.50 8.10 16.62
C ASP A 69 -29.35 8.78 15.25
N SER A 70 -29.19 7.98 14.20
CA SER A 70 -29.27 8.46 12.81
C SER A 70 -30.70 8.86 12.41
N LEU A 71 -30.82 9.72 11.39
CA LEU A 71 -32.12 10.08 10.81
C LEU A 71 -32.92 8.85 10.36
N ALA A 72 -32.25 7.83 9.81
CA ALA A 72 -32.87 6.57 9.41
C ALA A 72 -33.46 5.81 10.62
N ALA A 73 -32.76 5.77 11.76
CA ALA A 73 -33.28 5.18 13.00
C ALA A 73 -34.47 5.97 13.56
N ALA A 74 -34.44 7.31 13.48
CA ALA A 74 -35.56 8.17 13.88
C ALA A 74 -36.80 7.98 12.97
N GLN A 75 -36.61 7.90 11.65
CA GLN A 75 -37.65 7.59 10.67
C GLN A 75 -38.24 6.19 10.90
N GLU A 76 -37.43 5.19 11.26
CA GLU A 76 -37.91 3.86 11.64
C GLU A 76 -38.75 3.88 12.93
N ARG A 77 -38.27 4.55 13.99
CA ARG A 77 -39.03 4.73 15.24
C ARG A 77 -40.39 5.41 14.95
N PHE A 78 -40.40 6.46 14.13
CA PHE A 78 -41.62 7.16 13.71
C PHE A 78 -42.57 6.28 12.88
N SER A 79 -42.05 5.57 11.86
CA SER A 79 -42.85 4.65 11.05
C SER A 79 -43.51 3.57 11.91
N ASN A 80 -42.75 2.94 12.82
CA ASN A 80 -43.27 1.92 13.72
C ASN A 80 -44.34 2.49 14.68
N ALA A 81 -44.13 3.69 15.22
CA ALA A 81 -45.12 4.39 16.05
C ALA A 81 -46.40 4.75 15.26
N ASN A 82 -46.26 5.21 14.02
CA ASN A 82 -47.38 5.55 13.13
C ASN A 82 -48.18 4.29 12.72
N GLN A 83 -47.50 3.19 12.38
CA GLN A 83 -48.14 1.88 12.16
C GLN A 83 -48.94 1.42 13.39
N ALA A 84 -48.36 1.55 14.58
CA ALA A 84 -49.02 1.22 15.84
C ALA A 84 -50.25 2.11 16.09
N PHE A 85 -50.10 3.43 15.96
CA PHE A 85 -51.16 4.42 16.12
C PHE A 85 -52.35 4.15 15.17
N ILE A 86 -52.09 3.98 13.87
CA ILE A 86 -53.12 3.62 12.89
C ILE A 86 -53.80 2.31 13.30
N SER A 87 -53.03 1.28 13.67
CA SER A 87 -53.59 -0.03 14.02
C SER A 87 -54.41 -0.07 15.33
N ALA A 88 -54.29 0.95 16.18
CA ALA A 88 -54.98 1.04 17.46
C ALA A 88 -56.45 1.50 17.31
N ASP A 89 -56.80 2.19 16.23
CA ASP A 89 -58.18 2.63 15.98
C ASP A 89 -59.10 1.43 15.66
N LYS A 90 -60.08 1.22 16.54
CA LYS A 90 -61.08 0.14 16.42
C LYS A 90 -62.28 0.54 15.56
N GLY A 91 -62.32 1.75 14.99
CA GLY A 91 -63.42 2.28 14.20
C GLY A 91 -64.65 2.68 15.00
N LEU A 92 -64.55 2.81 16.32
CA LEU A 92 -65.66 3.20 17.20
C LEU A 92 -65.79 4.73 17.22
N ARG A 93 -67.02 5.23 17.01
CA ARG A 93 -67.31 6.67 17.03
C ARG A 93 -68.50 6.95 17.94
N GLY A 94 -68.29 7.82 18.92
CA GLY A 94 -69.39 8.48 19.62
C GLY A 94 -70.08 9.44 18.65
N VAL A 95 -71.40 9.34 18.54
CA VAL A 95 -72.23 10.21 17.70
C VAL A 95 -73.26 10.88 18.59
N ALA A 96 -73.27 12.21 18.57
CA ALA A 96 -74.32 13.02 19.16
C ALA A 96 -74.89 13.94 18.06
N SER A 97 -76.21 14.00 17.93
CA SER A 97 -76.89 14.88 16.97
C SER A 97 -78.10 15.54 17.62
N TYR A 98 -78.21 16.86 17.48
CA TYR A 98 -79.40 17.62 17.80
C TYR A 98 -80.03 18.14 16.50
N THR A 99 -81.33 17.96 16.34
CA THR A 99 -82.13 18.51 15.24
C THR A 99 -83.31 19.30 15.80
N ASP A 100 -83.57 20.49 15.26
CA ASP A 100 -84.77 21.30 15.53
C ASP A 100 -85.42 21.55 14.17
N ASN A 101 -86.64 21.05 13.98
CA ASN A 101 -87.36 21.15 12.71
C ASN A 101 -88.23 22.41 12.75
N PHE A 102 -87.83 23.43 11.98
CA PHE A 102 -88.59 24.67 11.85
C PHE A 102 -89.77 24.48 10.89
N ASN A 103 -90.96 24.94 11.27
CA ASN A 103 -92.16 24.85 10.43
C ASN A 103 -91.98 25.69 9.16
N GLY A 104 -91.88 25.03 7.99
CA GLY A 104 -91.56 25.70 6.74
C GLY A 104 -91.68 24.83 5.49
N GLY A 105 -92.93 24.56 5.07
CA GLY A 105 -93.25 24.32 3.65
C GLY A 105 -93.06 22.90 3.10
N LEU A 106 -93.98 22.00 3.44
CA LEU A 106 -94.57 20.88 2.65
C LEU A 106 -95.21 19.89 3.64
N GLU A 107 -96.26 20.35 4.33
CA GLU A 107 -96.95 19.56 5.37
C GLU A 107 -98.14 18.79 4.78
N GLU A 108 -97.92 17.53 4.38
CA GLU A 108 -99.00 16.55 4.24
C GLU A 108 -98.79 15.37 5.22
N LEU A 109 -99.60 15.39 6.29
CA LEU A 109 -100.03 14.24 7.10
C LEU A 109 -98.95 13.27 7.65
N GLY A 110 -98.52 13.53 8.89
CA GLY A 110 -98.19 12.46 9.86
C GLY A 110 -96.79 12.49 10.48
N PHE A 111 -96.73 12.79 11.79
CA PHE A 111 -95.58 12.55 12.68
C PHE A 111 -94.26 13.28 12.37
N ILE A 112 -94.31 14.59 12.15
CA ILE A 112 -93.11 15.44 12.28
C ILE A 112 -92.85 15.68 13.78
N TYR A 113 -91.62 15.44 14.23
CA TYR A 113 -91.17 15.80 15.57
C TYR A 113 -90.51 17.18 15.55
N LYS A 114 -90.68 17.98 16.61
CA LYS A 114 -90.11 19.32 16.71
C LYS A 114 -88.62 19.27 17.00
N ARG A 115 -88.19 18.46 17.97
CA ARG A 115 -86.78 18.31 18.35
C ARG A 115 -86.36 16.86 18.47
N GLY A 116 -85.19 16.53 17.94
CA GLY A 116 -84.56 15.22 18.09
C GLY A 116 -83.19 15.35 18.75
N PHE A 117 -82.93 14.56 19.78
CA PHE A 117 -81.60 14.35 20.34
C PHE A 117 -81.24 12.88 20.22
N ASN A 118 -80.17 12.56 19.50
CA ASN A 118 -79.66 11.18 19.41
C ASN A 118 -78.24 11.15 19.97
N LEU A 119 -77.97 10.17 20.83
CA LEU A 119 -76.64 9.89 21.36
C LEU A 119 -76.37 8.39 21.23
N GLY A 120 -75.22 8.01 20.68
CA GLY A 120 -74.91 6.60 20.49
C GLY A 120 -73.48 6.32 20.07
N VAL A 121 -73.24 5.05 19.77
CA VAL A 121 -71.96 4.54 19.28
C VAL A 121 -72.20 3.87 17.94
N ASP A 122 -71.51 4.38 16.92
CA ASP A 122 -71.41 3.76 15.61
C ASP A 122 -70.07 2.99 15.53
N TRP A 123 -70.08 1.77 15.00
CA TRP A 123 -68.85 1.02 14.73
C TRP A 123 -68.60 0.92 13.23
N ASN A 124 -67.58 1.59 12.71
CA ASN A 124 -67.14 1.38 11.34
C ASN A 124 -66.33 0.08 11.27
N ALA A 125 -66.93 -1.00 10.76
CA ALA A 125 -66.28 -2.31 10.71
C ALA A 125 -65.35 -2.49 9.49
N LEU A 126 -65.78 -1.98 8.33
CA LEU A 126 -65.12 -2.16 7.03
C LEU A 126 -64.36 -0.89 6.59
N SER A 127 -64.88 -0.15 5.60
CA SER A 127 -64.33 1.14 5.16
C SER A 127 -64.34 2.20 6.26
N SER A 128 -63.33 3.07 6.27
CA SER A 128 -63.14 4.17 7.24
C SER A 128 -63.26 3.73 8.71
N GLY A 129 -62.74 2.54 9.00
CA GLY A 129 -62.98 1.79 10.23
C GLY A 129 -61.97 0.67 10.46
N PHE A 130 -62.31 -0.29 11.33
CA PHE A 130 -61.38 -1.29 11.87
C PHE A 130 -60.53 -2.02 10.82
N LEU A 131 -61.16 -2.60 9.77
CA LEU A 131 -60.40 -3.29 8.73
C LEU A 131 -59.58 -2.33 7.87
N GLU A 132 -60.09 -1.11 7.60
CA GLU A 132 -59.35 -0.09 6.86
C GLU A 132 -58.04 0.28 7.54
N TYR A 133 -58.08 0.62 8.83
CA TYR A 133 -56.90 0.97 9.62
C TYR A 133 -55.92 -0.20 9.72
N LYS A 134 -56.40 -1.43 9.99
CA LYS A 134 -55.57 -2.64 10.03
C LYS A 134 -54.88 -2.94 8.69
N TYR A 135 -55.53 -2.68 7.56
CA TYR A 135 -54.94 -2.84 6.23
C TYR A 135 -54.03 -1.65 5.86
N ALA A 136 -54.34 -0.43 6.29
CA ALA A 136 -53.52 0.76 6.08
C ALA A 136 -52.17 0.65 6.80
N ALA A 137 -52.15 0.20 8.05
CA ALA A 137 -50.91 -0.06 8.79
C ALA A 137 -50.03 -1.13 8.08
N ARG A 138 -50.64 -2.19 7.55
CA ARG A 138 -49.93 -3.20 6.74
C ARG A 138 -49.42 -2.63 5.41
N GLN A 139 -50.23 -1.85 4.71
CA GLN A 139 -49.85 -1.17 3.47
C GLN A 139 -48.63 -0.27 3.70
N LEU A 140 -48.65 0.54 4.76
CA LEU A 140 -47.56 1.43 5.16
C LEU A 140 -46.28 0.62 5.44
N ARG A 141 -46.36 -0.48 6.20
CA ARG A 141 -45.21 -1.35 6.45
C ARG A 141 -44.54 -1.86 5.18
N PHE A 142 -45.30 -2.35 4.20
CA PHE A 142 -44.74 -2.83 2.93
C PHE A 142 -44.22 -1.67 2.05
N GLN A 143 -44.86 -0.50 2.12
CA GLN A 143 -44.40 0.70 1.43
C GLN A 143 -43.08 1.21 2.02
N ASP A 144 -42.89 1.16 3.34
CA ASP A 144 -41.61 1.51 3.99
C ASP A 144 -40.52 0.49 3.68
N GLN A 145 -40.84 -0.81 3.60
CA GLN A 145 -39.89 -1.83 3.13
C GLN A 145 -39.46 -1.60 1.67
N LEU A 146 -40.41 -1.28 0.78
CA LEU A 146 -40.13 -0.93 -0.61
C LEU A 146 -39.25 0.33 -0.69
N ASN A 147 -39.61 1.37 0.07
CA ASN A 147 -38.87 2.62 0.14
C ASN A 147 -37.44 2.42 0.66
N ARG A 148 -37.20 1.58 1.67
CA ARG A 148 -35.83 1.27 2.15
C ARG A 148 -34.98 0.55 1.11
N LEU A 149 -35.59 -0.30 0.26
CA LEU A 149 -34.85 -1.01 -0.79
C LEU A 149 -34.55 -0.13 -2.02
N ILE A 150 -35.28 0.97 -2.20
CA ILE A 150 -35.15 1.91 -3.32
C ILE A 150 -34.42 3.20 -2.93
N SER A 151 -34.58 3.68 -1.70
CA SER A 151 -34.08 4.99 -1.26
C SER A 151 -32.55 5.01 -1.17
N GLN A 152 -32.01 6.18 -1.50
CA GLN A 152 -30.60 6.53 -1.37
C GLN A 152 -30.36 7.48 -0.18
N GLU A 153 -31.40 7.95 0.52
CA GLU A 153 -31.28 8.96 1.59
C GLU A 153 -30.60 8.40 2.86
N SER A 154 -30.84 7.14 3.20
CA SER A 154 -30.08 6.41 4.22
C SER A 154 -28.59 6.38 3.87
N ASP A 155 -28.31 6.07 2.61
CA ASP A 155 -26.96 5.82 2.10
C ASP A 155 -26.19 7.15 1.97
N ALA A 156 -26.87 8.25 1.65
CA ALA A 156 -26.32 9.61 1.66
C ALA A 156 -25.94 10.08 3.08
N THR A 157 -26.75 9.76 4.08
CA THR A 157 -26.45 10.06 5.49
C THR A 157 -25.22 9.28 5.97
N VAL A 158 -25.17 7.97 5.66
CA VAL A 158 -24.01 7.12 5.98
C VAL A 158 -22.75 7.57 5.23
N LEU A 159 -22.87 7.97 3.96
CA LEU A 159 -21.78 8.53 3.17
C LEU A 159 -21.24 9.81 3.80
N GLN A 160 -22.11 10.73 4.23
CA GLN A 160 -21.69 11.99 4.85
C GLN A 160 -20.90 11.72 6.13
N LEU A 161 -21.39 10.85 7.01
CA LEU A 161 -20.72 10.51 8.28
C LEU A 161 -19.38 9.80 8.05
N THR A 162 -19.34 8.85 7.12
CA THR A 162 -18.10 8.13 6.75
C THR A 162 -17.08 9.08 6.11
N THR A 163 -17.54 9.97 5.22
CA THR A 163 -16.72 11.03 4.60
C THR A 163 -16.15 11.97 5.65
N GLN A 164 -16.96 12.45 6.60
CA GLN A 164 -16.52 13.34 7.68
C GLN A 164 -15.48 12.66 8.58
N ARG A 165 -15.66 11.38 8.92
CA ARG A 165 -14.70 10.61 9.74
C ARG A 165 -13.37 10.39 9.01
N ILE A 166 -13.41 10.01 7.73
CA ILE A 166 -12.20 9.90 6.90
C ILE A 166 -11.53 11.27 6.78
N GLN A 167 -12.29 12.35 6.56
CA GLN A 167 -11.76 13.70 6.50
C GLN A 167 -11.03 14.09 7.78
N SER A 168 -11.66 13.94 8.96
CA SER A 168 -11.07 14.38 10.23
C SER A 168 -9.76 13.65 10.55
N ILE A 169 -9.71 12.33 10.34
CA ILE A 169 -8.50 11.51 10.59
C ILE A 169 -7.37 11.94 9.65
N PHE A 170 -7.64 12.09 8.35
CA PHE A 170 -6.61 12.52 7.40
C PHE A 170 -6.17 13.97 7.62
N ASP A 171 -7.09 14.88 7.96
CA ASP A 171 -6.76 16.30 8.19
C ASP A 171 -5.93 16.50 9.47
N GLU A 172 -6.15 15.69 10.51
CA GLU A 172 -5.29 15.66 11.69
C GLU A 172 -3.86 15.24 11.33
N ASP A 173 -3.68 14.12 10.62
CA ASP A 173 -2.37 13.62 10.22
C ASP A 173 -1.65 14.54 9.21
N ILE A 174 -2.39 15.15 8.26
CA ILE A 174 -1.85 16.18 7.35
C ILE A 174 -1.36 17.39 8.15
N ASN A 175 -2.12 17.86 9.14
CA ASN A 175 -1.70 18.98 9.99
C ASN A 175 -0.51 18.62 10.89
N ASN A 176 -0.42 17.38 11.37
CA ASN A 176 0.76 16.87 12.09
C ASN A 176 2.02 16.93 11.22
N LYS A 177 1.93 16.44 9.97
CA LYS A 177 3.05 16.49 9.00
C LYS A 177 3.40 17.93 8.60
N ARG A 178 2.41 18.80 8.37
CA ARG A 178 2.62 20.24 8.07
C ARG A 178 3.29 20.98 9.22
N ARG A 179 2.92 20.72 10.49
CA ARG A 179 3.58 21.32 11.66
C ARG A 179 5.05 20.89 11.76
N PHE A 180 5.34 19.62 11.49
CA PHE A 180 6.73 19.12 11.45
C PHE A 180 7.55 19.79 10.33
N LEU A 181 6.99 19.91 9.12
CA LEU A 181 7.63 20.63 8.02
C LEU A 181 7.82 22.13 8.33
N LEU A 182 6.85 22.79 8.96
CA LEU A 182 6.98 24.20 9.36
C LEU A 182 8.12 24.40 10.38
N GLN A 183 8.26 23.50 11.35
CA GLN A 183 9.38 23.53 12.30
C GLN A 183 10.71 23.37 11.57
N PHE A 184 10.82 22.40 10.66
CA PHE A 184 12.00 22.21 9.81
C PHE A 184 12.32 23.47 8.99
N VAL A 185 11.33 24.06 8.31
CA VAL A 185 11.52 25.27 7.49
C VAL A 185 11.98 26.46 8.32
N LYS A 186 11.45 26.67 9.54
CA LYS A 186 11.91 27.74 10.44
C LYS A 186 13.33 27.51 10.96
N GLU A 187 13.68 26.28 11.32
CA GLU A 187 15.05 25.94 11.74
C GLU A 187 16.04 26.11 10.57
N HIS A 188 15.64 25.72 9.35
CA HIS A 188 16.41 25.91 8.12
C HIS A 188 16.53 27.40 7.75
N GLU A 189 15.47 28.21 7.84
CA GLU A 189 15.49 29.66 7.56
C GLU A 189 16.47 30.39 8.48
N SER A 190 16.53 30.01 9.76
CA SER A 190 17.52 30.59 10.69
C SER A 190 18.96 30.35 10.23
N VAL A 191 19.28 29.19 9.66
CA VAL A 191 20.63 28.87 9.17
C VAL A 191 20.86 29.53 7.80
N ALA A 192 19.87 29.49 6.91
CA ALA A 192 19.91 30.15 5.60
C ALA A 192 20.15 31.66 5.73
N ARG A 193 19.53 32.33 6.71
CA ARG A 193 19.76 33.75 7.00
C ARG A 193 21.22 34.04 7.35
N GLU A 194 21.86 33.18 8.13
CA GLU A 194 23.27 33.33 8.48
C GLU A 194 24.18 33.04 7.28
N LEU A 195 23.85 32.06 6.45
CA LEU A 195 24.56 31.79 5.20
C LEU A 195 24.45 32.95 4.19
N PHE A 196 23.29 33.59 4.08
CA PHE A 196 23.08 34.78 3.25
C PHE A 196 23.93 35.96 3.74
N LEU A 197 23.97 36.21 5.05
CA LEU A 197 24.83 37.25 5.64
C LEU A 197 26.32 37.01 5.36
N ASN A 198 26.74 35.74 5.28
CA ASN A 198 28.09 35.33 4.91
C ASN A 198 28.28 35.09 3.39
N ARG A 199 27.30 35.50 2.55
CA ARG A 199 27.33 35.42 1.08
C ARG A 199 27.43 34.01 0.46
N TYR A 200 27.07 32.96 1.21
CA TYR A 200 27.06 31.57 0.73
C TYR A 200 25.80 31.15 -0.03
N ILE A 201 24.69 31.89 0.09
CA ILE A 201 23.44 31.62 -0.64
C ILE A 201 22.87 32.91 -1.23
N LEU A 202 21.98 32.78 -2.22
CA LEU A 202 21.33 33.93 -2.86
C LEU A 202 20.13 34.43 -2.03
N TRP A 203 19.82 35.73 -2.15
CA TRP A 203 18.65 36.33 -1.50
C TRP A 203 17.33 35.67 -1.94
N GLU A 204 17.26 35.28 -3.22
CA GLU A 204 16.09 34.59 -3.79
C GLU A 204 15.79 33.26 -3.10
N GLU A 205 16.82 32.49 -2.73
CA GLU A 205 16.68 31.19 -2.06
C GLU A 205 16.12 31.36 -0.63
N LEU A 206 16.62 32.37 0.09
CA LEU A 206 16.10 32.75 1.39
C LEU A 206 14.65 33.25 1.31
N LEU A 207 14.30 34.03 0.28
CA LEU A 207 12.91 34.43 0.03
C LEU A 207 11.99 33.24 -0.28
N LYS A 208 12.43 32.29 -1.12
CA LYS A 208 11.66 31.06 -1.42
C LYS A 208 11.39 30.25 -0.15
N LEU A 209 12.40 30.08 0.71
CA LEU A 209 12.26 29.36 1.97
C LEU A 209 11.30 30.07 2.94
N ARG A 210 11.42 31.39 3.08
CA ARG A 210 10.56 32.21 3.94
C ARG A 210 9.10 32.25 3.45
N ASN A 211 8.88 32.38 2.14
CA ASN A 211 7.54 32.33 1.54
C ASN A 211 6.88 30.96 1.76
N SER A 212 7.65 29.86 1.62
CA SER A 212 7.19 28.50 1.91
C SER A 212 6.82 28.34 3.40
N GLY A 213 7.59 28.92 4.32
CA GLY A 213 7.26 28.98 5.74
C GLY A 213 5.95 29.72 6.01
N HIS A 214 5.76 30.90 5.42
CA HIS A 214 4.53 31.69 5.61
C HIS A 214 3.29 31.00 5.03
N GLN A 215 3.39 30.36 3.86
CA GLN A 215 2.30 29.55 3.28
C GLN A 215 1.90 28.39 4.19
N LEU A 216 2.87 27.73 4.84
CA LEU A 216 2.61 26.68 5.83
C LEU A 216 1.93 27.23 7.09
N GLU A 217 2.35 28.39 7.61
CA GLU A 217 1.66 29.04 8.74
C GLU A 217 0.19 29.34 8.43
N MET A 218 -0.08 29.97 7.29
CA MET A 218 -1.45 30.25 6.83
C MET A 218 -2.29 28.97 6.67
N SER A 219 -1.67 27.86 6.27
CA SER A 219 -2.32 26.55 6.09
C SER A 219 -2.60 25.79 7.39
N ILE A 220 -2.10 26.27 8.54
CA ILE A 220 -2.19 25.63 9.86
C ILE A 220 -3.06 26.45 10.84
N MET A 221 -3.39 27.71 10.50
CA MET A 221 -4.23 28.59 11.32
C MET A 221 -5.55 27.91 11.72
N GLY A 222 -5.80 27.83 13.03
CA GLY A 222 -6.98 27.18 13.62
C GLY A 222 -6.72 25.86 14.33
N SER A 223 -5.52 25.25 14.17
CA SER A 223 -5.15 24.02 14.89
C SER A 223 -4.45 24.29 16.23
N SER A 224 -4.91 23.63 17.30
CA SER A 224 -4.47 23.89 18.69
C SER A 224 -3.40 22.91 19.18
N SER A 225 -2.12 23.24 18.98
CA SER A 225 -0.98 22.92 19.88
C SER A 225 0.35 23.27 19.20
N SER A 226 1.28 23.86 19.97
CA SER A 226 2.62 24.26 19.49
C SER A 226 3.72 23.54 20.28
N GLU A 227 3.59 22.22 20.41
CA GLU A 227 4.66 21.39 20.97
C GLU A 227 5.76 21.18 19.92
N LYS A 228 7.02 21.39 20.33
CA LYS A 228 8.17 21.16 19.45
C LYS A 228 8.36 19.67 19.21
N MET A 229 8.24 19.25 17.96
CA MET A 229 8.34 17.86 17.55
C MET A 229 9.82 17.51 17.36
N SER A 230 10.32 16.53 18.12
CA SER A 230 11.72 16.09 18.03
C SER A 230 11.95 14.96 17.02
N ARG A 231 10.86 14.36 16.49
CA ARG A 231 10.83 13.30 15.48
C ARG A 231 9.59 13.49 14.61
N LYS A 232 9.58 12.89 13.41
CA LYS A 232 8.36 12.83 12.55
C LYS A 232 7.22 12.17 13.33
N PRO A 233 5.98 12.71 13.28
CA PRO A 233 4.82 12.05 13.89
C PRO A 233 4.58 10.68 13.24
N ARG A 234 4.22 9.68 14.06
CA ARG A 234 3.67 8.42 13.57
C ARG A 234 2.19 8.64 13.29
N CYS A 235 1.84 8.75 12.01
CA CYS A 235 0.48 9.02 11.55
C CYS A 235 -0.27 7.71 11.31
N PHE A 236 -1.58 7.68 11.57
CA PHE A 236 -2.44 6.53 11.25
C PHE A 236 -2.57 6.36 9.72
N THR A 237 -2.60 7.45 8.97
CA THR A 237 -2.65 7.40 7.49
C THR A 237 -1.46 6.70 6.83
N ASP A 238 -0.36 6.46 7.58
CA ASP A 238 0.86 5.84 7.07
C ASP A 238 0.72 4.31 6.95
N SER A 239 -0.05 3.64 7.84
CA SER A 239 -0.31 2.19 7.75
C SER A 239 -1.30 1.85 6.64
N LEU A 240 -2.24 2.76 6.33
CA LEU A 240 -3.33 2.52 5.39
C LEU A 240 -2.85 2.04 4.00
N PRO A 241 -3.33 0.90 3.49
CA PRO A 241 -2.93 0.38 2.18
C PRO A 241 -3.50 1.22 1.01
N PHE A 242 -2.89 1.07 -0.18
CA PHE A 242 -3.56 1.40 -1.44
C PHE A 242 -4.45 0.21 -1.85
N PHE A 243 -5.46 0.45 -2.68
CA PHE A 243 -6.31 -0.60 -3.24
C PHE A 243 -6.28 -0.59 -4.77
N GLN A 244 -6.26 -1.78 -5.37
CA GLN A 244 -6.55 -1.98 -6.79
C GLN A 244 -7.97 -2.54 -6.92
N LEU A 245 -8.81 -1.85 -7.68
CA LEU A 245 -10.21 -2.22 -7.84
C LEU A 245 -10.37 -3.47 -8.70
N ARG A 246 -11.25 -4.38 -8.26
CA ARG A 246 -11.79 -5.47 -9.08
C ARG A 246 -13.06 -4.97 -9.76
N GLU A 247 -12.89 -4.20 -10.83
CA GLU A 247 -13.98 -3.47 -11.48
C GLU A 247 -15.14 -4.36 -11.93
N HIS A 248 -14.86 -5.57 -12.41
CA HIS A 248 -15.88 -6.55 -12.79
C HIS A 248 -16.73 -7.00 -11.58
N GLU A 249 -16.13 -7.18 -10.40
CA GLU A 249 -16.84 -7.52 -9.16
C GLU A 249 -17.66 -6.32 -8.66
N TYR A 250 -17.07 -5.12 -8.66
CA TYR A 250 -17.74 -3.88 -8.28
C TYR A 250 -18.97 -3.59 -9.17
N LEU A 251 -18.81 -3.58 -10.50
CA LEU A 251 -19.92 -3.34 -11.43
C LEU A 251 -21.02 -4.40 -11.31
N ARG A 252 -20.66 -5.66 -11.04
CA ARG A 252 -21.61 -6.74 -10.76
C ARG A 252 -22.42 -6.44 -9.49
N GLN A 253 -21.76 -6.08 -8.39
CA GLN A 253 -22.43 -5.71 -7.12
C GLN A 253 -23.41 -4.54 -7.32
N VAL A 254 -23.01 -3.50 -8.06
CA VAL A 254 -23.89 -2.35 -8.39
C VAL A 254 -25.13 -2.78 -9.19
N GLN A 255 -24.98 -3.70 -10.16
CA GLN A 255 -26.10 -4.22 -10.95
C GLN A 255 -27.05 -5.12 -10.14
N THR A 256 -26.52 -5.88 -9.17
CA THR A 256 -27.29 -6.79 -8.29
C THR A 256 -27.90 -6.10 -7.07
N ARG A 257 -27.51 -4.85 -6.73
CA ARG A 257 -28.07 -4.08 -5.58
C ARG A 257 -29.60 -4.03 -5.52
N VAL A 258 -30.27 -4.11 -6.67
CA VAL A 258 -31.73 -4.04 -6.77
C VAL A 258 -32.29 -5.22 -7.57
N GLU A 259 -32.91 -6.16 -6.87
CA GLU A 259 -33.71 -7.23 -7.47
C GLU A 259 -35.12 -6.74 -7.80
N ILE A 260 -35.46 -6.70 -9.10
CA ILE A 260 -36.77 -6.21 -9.57
C ILE A 260 -37.91 -7.12 -9.07
N ASP A 261 -37.72 -8.44 -9.06
CA ASP A 261 -38.77 -9.39 -8.68
C ASP A 261 -39.15 -9.28 -7.19
N SER A 262 -38.14 -9.07 -6.33
CA SER A 262 -38.33 -8.80 -4.89
C SER A 262 -39.10 -7.49 -4.66
N LEU A 263 -38.84 -6.43 -5.44
CA LEU A 263 -39.59 -5.18 -5.40
C LEU A 263 -41.02 -5.32 -5.96
N LEU A 264 -41.21 -6.04 -7.08
CA LEU A 264 -42.52 -6.30 -7.67
C LEU A 264 -43.41 -7.13 -6.72
N LYS A 265 -42.82 -8.09 -5.99
CA LYS A 265 -43.52 -8.86 -4.96
C LYS A 265 -44.02 -7.96 -3.81
N LEU A 266 -43.20 -6.99 -3.37
CA LEU A 266 -43.61 -5.98 -2.39
C LEU A 266 -44.69 -5.05 -2.95
N ASN A 267 -44.55 -4.58 -4.20
CA ASN A 267 -45.56 -3.72 -4.84
C ASN A 267 -46.92 -4.41 -5.01
N GLY A 268 -46.91 -5.70 -5.41
CA GLY A 268 -48.11 -6.53 -5.44
C GLY A 268 -48.74 -6.76 -4.06
N GLN A 269 -47.94 -6.82 -2.99
CA GLN A 269 -48.45 -6.84 -1.62
C GLN A 269 -49.09 -5.49 -1.25
N ILE A 270 -48.43 -4.36 -1.51
CA ILE A 270 -49.01 -3.01 -1.33
C ILE A 270 -50.34 -2.90 -2.07
N GLY A 271 -50.42 -3.33 -3.32
CA GLY A 271 -51.64 -3.39 -4.12
C GLY A 271 -52.78 -4.18 -3.46
N ARG A 272 -52.50 -5.38 -2.95
CA ARG A 272 -53.48 -6.21 -2.23
C ARG A 272 -54.03 -5.54 -0.97
N TYR A 273 -53.23 -4.75 -0.26
CA TYR A 273 -53.69 -3.98 0.90
C TYR A 273 -54.36 -2.66 0.52
N LYS A 274 -53.95 -2.04 -0.60
CA LYS A 274 -54.44 -0.74 -1.09
C LYS A 274 -55.80 -0.82 -1.78
N LEU A 275 -56.04 -1.87 -2.58
CA LEU A 275 -57.18 -1.99 -3.51
C LEU A 275 -58.19 -3.15 -3.26
N PRO A 276 -58.39 -3.69 -2.03
CA PRO A 276 -59.32 -4.80 -1.81
C PRO A 276 -60.79 -4.39 -1.97
N TYR A 277 -61.65 -5.34 -2.38
CA TYR A 277 -63.06 -5.07 -2.68
C TYR A 277 -63.89 -4.52 -1.51
N TRP A 278 -63.60 -4.95 -0.29
CA TRP A 278 -64.36 -4.51 0.89
C TRP A 278 -64.08 -3.04 1.28
N ARG A 279 -63.02 -2.38 0.78
CA ARG A 279 -62.78 -0.94 1.05
C ARG A 279 -63.83 -0.02 0.43
N GLU A 280 -64.56 -0.51 -0.57
CA GLU A 280 -65.71 0.20 -1.15
C GLU A 280 -67.03 -0.16 -0.44
N VAL A 281 -67.01 -1.10 0.51
CA VAL A 281 -68.19 -1.54 1.27
C VAL A 281 -68.11 -0.97 2.68
N ASN A 282 -69.12 -0.19 3.04
CA ASN A 282 -69.28 0.36 4.37
C ASN A 282 -70.31 -0.45 5.16
N LEU A 283 -69.92 -1.02 6.29
CA LEU A 283 -70.80 -1.68 7.26
C LEU A 283 -70.65 -0.98 8.60
N LYS A 284 -71.77 -0.42 9.08
CA LYS A 284 -71.87 0.28 10.37
C LYS A 284 -72.97 -0.33 11.24
N PRO A 285 -72.66 -1.28 12.14
CA PRO A 285 -73.48 -1.54 13.30
C PRO A 285 -73.56 -0.26 14.15
N TYR A 286 -74.73 0.06 14.68
CA TYR A 286 -74.93 1.18 15.59
C TYR A 286 -75.84 0.80 16.75
N VAL A 287 -75.61 1.44 17.90
CA VAL A 287 -76.53 1.46 19.04
C VAL A 287 -76.71 2.91 19.47
N ARG A 288 -77.95 3.40 19.47
CA ARG A 288 -78.29 4.81 19.69
C ARG A 288 -79.47 4.94 20.64
N TYR A 289 -79.33 5.80 21.63
CA TYR A 289 -80.44 6.32 22.41
C TYR A 289 -80.99 7.56 21.70
N ASN A 290 -82.29 7.57 21.43
CA ASN A 290 -82.97 8.62 20.68
C ASN A 290 -84.06 9.19 21.58
N LEU A 291 -84.08 10.52 21.73
CA LEU A 291 -85.06 11.27 22.50
C LEU A 291 -85.72 12.27 21.56
N ILE A 292 -87.00 12.05 21.29
CA ILE A 292 -87.77 12.78 20.29
C ILE A 292 -88.91 13.54 20.98
N TYR A 293 -88.97 14.86 20.78
CA TYR A 293 -90.03 15.74 21.25
C TYR A 293 -90.97 16.08 20.10
N TYR A 294 -92.24 15.72 20.24
CA TYR A 294 -93.29 16.09 19.29
C TYR A 294 -93.82 17.51 19.59
N ASP A 295 -94.04 17.80 20.87
CA ASP A 295 -94.40 19.13 21.38
C ASP A 295 -93.72 19.37 22.74
N ALA A 296 -94.07 20.46 23.44
CA ALA A 296 -93.48 20.81 24.75
C ALA A 296 -93.86 19.84 25.90
N SER A 297 -94.82 18.94 25.69
CA SER A 297 -95.39 18.01 26.68
C SER A 297 -95.21 16.54 26.31
N ARG A 298 -94.94 16.21 25.03
CA ARG A 298 -94.84 14.84 24.51
C ARG A 298 -93.43 14.53 24.03
N ALA A 299 -92.70 13.79 24.85
CA ALA A 299 -91.42 13.18 24.50
C ALA A 299 -91.55 11.66 24.34
N ARG A 300 -90.69 11.07 23.52
CA ARG A 300 -90.49 9.62 23.42
C ARG A 300 -89.00 9.32 23.39
N ASP A 301 -88.53 8.53 24.34
CA ASP A 301 -87.22 7.91 24.34
C ASP A 301 -87.28 6.46 23.82
N PHE A 302 -86.21 6.03 23.13
CA PHE A 302 -86.01 4.62 22.78
C PHE A 302 -84.56 4.36 22.38
N VAL A 303 -84.11 3.13 22.68
CA VAL A 303 -82.86 2.59 22.13
C VAL A 303 -83.16 1.98 20.78
N SER A 304 -82.40 2.37 19.76
CA SER A 304 -82.35 1.71 18.45
C SER A 304 -80.99 1.02 18.28
N ALA A 305 -81.03 -0.21 17.77
CA ALA A 305 -79.87 -0.95 17.33
C ALA A 305 -80.09 -1.42 15.90
N GLY A 306 -79.07 -1.34 15.06
CA GLY A 306 -79.22 -1.69 13.65
C GLY A 306 -77.90 -1.73 12.90
N PHE A 307 -78.00 -2.03 11.60
CA PHE A 307 -76.87 -2.14 10.70
C PHE A 307 -77.12 -1.29 9.46
N MET A 308 -76.17 -0.43 9.11
CA MET A 308 -76.17 0.30 7.83
C MET A 308 -75.14 -0.33 6.91
N LEU A 309 -75.60 -0.89 5.79
CA LEU A 309 -74.75 -1.39 4.70
C LEU A 309 -74.84 -0.42 3.52
N SER A 310 -73.69 -0.02 2.98
CA SER A 310 -73.58 0.75 1.74
C SER A 310 -72.47 0.16 0.88
N ALA A 311 -72.78 -0.16 -0.37
CA ALA A 311 -71.86 -0.73 -1.34
C ALA A 311 -72.15 -0.15 -2.73
N PRO A 312 -71.13 0.06 -3.60
CA PRO A 312 -71.35 0.55 -4.95
C PRO A 312 -72.02 -0.52 -5.82
N LEU A 313 -72.97 -0.09 -6.65
CA LEU A 313 -73.63 -0.97 -7.63
C LEU A 313 -72.74 -1.30 -8.83
N ILE A 314 -71.71 -0.48 -9.12
CA ILE A 314 -70.80 -0.64 -10.27
C ILE A 314 -69.41 -1.07 -9.79
N SER A 315 -68.97 -2.25 -10.23
CA SER A 315 -67.66 -2.81 -9.86
C SER A 315 -66.51 -2.14 -10.62
N ARG A 316 -65.54 -1.58 -9.88
CA ARG A 316 -64.32 -0.95 -10.44
C ARG A 316 -63.21 -1.95 -10.81
N LYS A 317 -63.54 -3.23 -11.03
CA LYS A 317 -62.57 -4.33 -11.25
C LYS A 317 -61.55 -4.03 -12.35
N LYS A 318 -61.98 -3.50 -13.51
CA LYS A 318 -61.08 -3.15 -14.63
C LYS A 318 -60.07 -2.07 -14.20
N THR A 319 -60.57 -0.95 -13.66
CA THR A 319 -59.76 0.19 -13.21
C THR A 319 -58.76 -0.20 -12.11
N ARG A 320 -59.11 -1.11 -11.19
CA ARG A 320 -58.15 -1.58 -10.17
C ARG A 320 -57.04 -2.46 -10.75
N HIS A 321 -57.36 -3.30 -11.74
CA HIS A 321 -56.36 -4.12 -12.43
C HIS A 321 -55.40 -3.23 -13.24
N GLU A 322 -55.96 -2.28 -13.99
CA GLU A 322 -55.23 -1.27 -14.75
C GLU A 322 -54.30 -0.44 -13.84
N LEU A 323 -54.79 0.08 -12.71
CA LEU A 323 -53.98 0.84 -11.76
C LEU A 323 -52.85 0.02 -11.12
N GLN A 324 -53.04 -1.28 -10.90
CA GLN A 324 -51.95 -2.17 -10.46
C GLN A 324 -50.91 -2.37 -11.57
N GLN A 325 -51.36 -2.63 -12.81
CA GLN A 325 -50.46 -2.80 -13.96
C GLN A 325 -49.63 -1.54 -14.23
N THR A 326 -50.26 -0.35 -14.19
CA THR A 326 -49.55 0.93 -14.36
C THR A 326 -48.54 1.14 -13.24
N SER A 327 -48.86 0.80 -11.99
CA SER A 327 -47.92 0.88 -10.86
C SER A 327 -46.72 -0.07 -11.02
N ASP A 328 -46.94 -1.28 -11.53
CA ASP A 328 -45.86 -2.24 -11.79
C ASP A 328 -44.97 -1.79 -12.97
N VAL A 329 -45.54 -1.13 -13.99
CA VAL A 329 -44.79 -0.51 -15.11
C VAL A 329 -44.00 0.71 -14.65
N GLU A 330 -44.59 1.57 -13.81
CA GLU A 330 -43.91 2.72 -13.20
C GLU A 330 -42.69 2.26 -12.39
N LEU A 331 -42.87 1.25 -11.53
CA LEU A 331 -41.79 0.68 -10.72
C LEU A 331 -40.68 0.05 -11.58
N ARG A 332 -41.04 -0.72 -12.63
CA ARG A 332 -40.05 -1.26 -13.59
C ARG A 332 -39.26 -0.15 -14.27
N THR A 333 -39.93 0.88 -14.74
CA THR A 333 -39.30 2.04 -15.40
C THR A 333 -38.37 2.77 -14.43
N ARG A 334 -38.82 3.04 -13.20
CA ARG A 334 -38.02 3.69 -12.15
C ARG A 334 -36.75 2.90 -11.83
N VAL A 335 -36.85 1.58 -11.63
CA VAL A 335 -35.69 0.74 -11.35
C VAL A 335 -34.76 0.62 -12.56
N ALA A 336 -35.28 0.57 -13.78
CA ALA A 336 -34.45 0.56 -15.00
C ALA A 336 -33.61 1.85 -15.13
N THR A 337 -34.23 3.02 -14.91
CA THR A 337 -33.52 4.32 -14.86
C THR A 337 -32.49 4.32 -13.75
N MET A 338 -32.85 3.95 -12.52
CA MET A 338 -31.89 3.88 -11.40
C MET A 338 -30.71 2.93 -11.67
N LYS A 339 -30.93 1.78 -12.31
CA LYS A 339 -29.84 0.86 -12.68
C LYS A 339 -28.91 1.49 -13.72
N LYS A 340 -29.45 2.19 -14.72
CA LYS A 340 -28.67 2.93 -15.72
C LYS A 340 -27.83 4.04 -15.06
N ASP A 341 -28.44 4.83 -14.19
CA ASP A 341 -27.78 5.96 -13.52
C ASP A 341 -26.70 5.47 -12.54
N ASN A 342 -27.00 4.46 -11.71
CA ASN A 342 -26.02 3.83 -10.82
C ASN A 342 -24.84 3.24 -11.61
N TYR A 343 -25.10 2.58 -12.76
CA TYR A 343 -24.05 2.01 -13.60
C TYR A 343 -23.17 3.10 -14.24
N TRP A 344 -23.76 4.21 -14.69
CA TRP A 344 -23.02 5.35 -15.21
C TRP A 344 -22.16 6.03 -14.13
N GLN A 345 -22.72 6.28 -12.94
CA GLN A 345 -22.00 6.80 -11.78
C GLN A 345 -20.86 5.87 -11.35
N ALA A 346 -21.09 4.54 -11.34
CA ALA A 346 -20.07 3.55 -11.02
C ALA A 346 -18.87 3.62 -11.97
N ASN A 347 -19.10 3.75 -13.29
CA ASN A 347 -18.04 3.90 -14.27
C ASN A 347 -17.28 5.22 -14.12
N GLN A 348 -17.95 6.33 -13.80
CA GLN A 348 -17.29 7.60 -13.49
C GLN A 348 -16.40 7.49 -12.24
N LEU A 349 -16.88 6.84 -11.17
CA LEU A 349 -16.09 6.61 -9.96
C LEU A 349 -14.87 5.72 -10.22
N ILE A 350 -15.00 4.67 -11.04
CA ILE A 350 -13.86 3.85 -11.48
C ILE A 350 -12.82 4.70 -12.21
N ALA A 351 -13.24 5.54 -13.17
CA ALA A 351 -12.33 6.38 -13.94
C ALA A 351 -11.58 7.39 -13.06
N LEU A 352 -12.29 8.06 -12.15
CA LEU A 352 -11.70 8.98 -11.16
C LEU A 352 -10.74 8.25 -10.20
N TYR A 353 -11.09 7.04 -9.76
CA TYR A 353 -10.25 6.25 -8.87
C TYR A 353 -8.96 5.80 -9.56
N ARG A 354 -9.04 5.30 -10.81
CA ARG A 354 -7.87 4.92 -11.61
C ARG A 354 -6.90 6.09 -11.80
N ALA A 355 -7.41 7.25 -12.19
CA ALA A 355 -6.60 8.46 -12.35
C ALA A 355 -5.91 8.83 -11.03
N LYS A 356 -6.65 8.87 -9.91
CA LYS A 356 -6.08 9.24 -8.61
C LYS A 356 -5.11 8.19 -8.06
N LEU A 357 -5.31 6.91 -8.36
CA LEU A 357 -4.37 5.84 -7.99
C LEU A 357 -3.06 6.01 -8.76
N SER A 358 -3.12 6.36 -10.05
CA SER A 358 -1.94 6.71 -10.85
C SER A 358 -1.18 7.90 -10.25
N ASP A 359 -1.87 8.96 -9.84
CA ASP A 359 -1.26 10.13 -9.18
C ASP A 359 -0.54 9.75 -7.86
N CYS A 360 -1.18 8.89 -7.05
CA CYS A 360 -0.60 8.38 -5.80
C CYS A 360 0.65 7.56 -6.06
N THR A 361 0.60 6.65 -7.04
CA THR A 361 1.73 5.81 -7.44
C THR A 361 2.89 6.66 -7.95
N ALA A 362 2.64 7.65 -8.81
CA ALA A 362 3.66 8.57 -9.29
C ALA A 362 4.32 9.36 -8.14
N THR A 363 3.52 9.89 -7.21
CA THR A 363 4.02 10.62 -6.03
C THR A 363 4.78 9.70 -5.07
N PHE A 364 4.36 8.44 -4.93
CA PHE A 364 5.09 7.44 -4.16
C PHE A 364 6.47 7.14 -4.78
N HIS A 365 6.57 6.94 -6.10
CA HIS A 365 7.85 6.74 -6.77
C HIS A 365 8.78 7.96 -6.70
N GLN A 366 8.24 9.18 -6.82
CA GLN A 366 9.02 10.41 -6.56
C GLN A 366 9.63 10.42 -5.14
N GLY A 367 8.88 9.91 -4.16
CA GLY A 367 9.37 9.71 -2.80
C GLY A 367 10.57 8.77 -2.70
N LEU A 368 10.54 7.65 -3.43
CA LEU A 368 11.65 6.69 -3.49
C LEU A 368 12.90 7.30 -4.15
N VAL A 369 12.74 8.12 -5.18
CA VAL A 369 13.86 8.84 -5.82
C VAL A 369 14.52 9.82 -4.85
N LEU A 370 13.72 10.55 -4.06
CA LEU A 370 14.23 11.45 -3.03
C LEU A 370 14.94 10.70 -1.89
N GLU A 371 14.45 9.52 -1.50
CA GLU A 371 15.09 8.64 -0.52
C GLU A 371 16.46 8.14 -1.01
N GLU A 372 16.57 7.74 -2.28
CA GLU A 372 17.84 7.32 -2.88
C GLU A 372 18.84 8.49 -2.99
N GLN A 373 18.39 9.68 -3.39
CA GLN A 373 19.23 10.89 -3.41
C GLN A 373 19.74 11.25 -2.00
N LEU A 374 18.88 11.15 -0.98
CA LEU A 374 19.27 11.38 0.42
C LEU A 374 20.25 10.30 0.93
N ARG A 375 20.08 9.04 0.53
CA ARG A 375 21.03 7.96 0.81
C ARG A 375 22.40 8.22 0.18
N GLN A 376 22.43 8.73 -1.06
CA GLN A 376 23.68 9.09 -1.74
C GLN A 376 24.43 10.23 -1.02
N GLU A 377 23.73 11.31 -0.63
CA GLU A 377 24.34 12.38 0.18
C GLU A 377 24.81 11.89 1.56
N GLN A 378 24.07 10.98 2.22
CA GLN A 378 24.52 10.33 3.46
C GLN A 378 25.81 9.52 3.25
N ILE A 379 25.92 8.78 2.13
CA ILE A 379 27.14 8.05 1.79
C ILE A 379 28.31 9.02 1.61
N LYS A 380 28.16 10.06 0.77
CA LYS A 380 29.17 11.10 0.56
C LYS A 380 29.66 11.67 1.89
N ARG A 381 28.72 12.02 2.79
CA ARG A 381 29.01 12.50 4.14
C ARG A 381 29.85 11.51 4.95
N THR A 382 29.45 10.23 5.01
CA THR A 382 30.19 9.21 5.77
C THR A 382 31.58 8.92 5.20
N SER A 383 31.77 9.04 3.89
CA SER A 383 33.08 8.90 3.25
C SER A 383 33.95 10.15 3.28
N SER A 384 33.52 11.24 3.94
CA SER A 384 34.17 12.57 3.90
C SER A 384 34.43 13.06 2.46
N ASP A 385 33.48 12.80 1.57
CA ASP A 385 33.59 13.09 0.14
C ASP A 385 33.56 14.62 -0.10
N PRO A 386 34.47 15.19 -0.92
CA PRO A 386 34.44 16.61 -1.28
C PRO A 386 33.12 17.09 -1.88
N ASP A 387 32.37 16.20 -2.54
CA ASP A 387 31.11 16.52 -3.24
C ASP A 387 29.88 16.46 -2.32
N TYR A 388 30.04 16.26 -1.00
CA TYR A 388 28.95 16.32 -0.03
C TYR A 388 28.46 17.76 0.18
N SER A 389 27.14 17.99 0.02
CA SER A 389 26.54 19.30 0.28
C SER A 389 25.47 19.21 1.38
N PRO A 390 25.72 19.81 2.56
CA PRO A 390 24.69 19.94 3.61
C PRO A 390 23.45 20.71 3.12
N LEU A 391 23.64 21.71 2.25
CA LEU A 391 22.53 22.51 1.69
C LEU A 391 21.68 21.73 0.70
N ASN A 392 22.31 20.90 -0.14
CA ASN A 392 21.58 19.96 -0.99
C ASN A 392 20.78 18.97 -0.13
N THR A 393 21.41 18.41 0.91
CA THR A 393 20.77 17.47 1.86
C THR A 393 19.54 18.09 2.53
N LEU A 394 19.62 19.34 3.02
CA LEU A 394 18.47 20.03 3.60
C LEU A 394 17.36 20.33 2.58
N SER A 395 17.73 20.63 1.34
CA SER A 395 16.77 20.85 0.25
C SER A 395 16.03 19.56 -0.12
N LEU A 396 16.74 18.44 -0.21
CA LEU A 396 16.17 17.12 -0.43
C LEU A 396 15.26 16.66 0.72
N ILE A 397 15.64 16.92 1.99
CA ILE A 397 14.78 16.65 3.16
C ILE A 397 13.46 17.44 3.06
N LYS A 398 13.51 18.71 2.64
CA LYS A 398 12.31 19.54 2.42
C LYS A 398 11.38 18.91 1.39
N LEU A 399 11.93 18.57 0.22
CA LEU A 399 11.17 17.96 -0.89
C LEU A 399 10.55 16.62 -0.49
N TRP A 400 11.26 15.81 0.29
CA TRP A 400 10.73 14.54 0.80
C TRP A 400 9.56 14.73 1.77
N LEU A 401 9.64 15.71 2.67
CA LEU A 401 8.55 16.06 3.58
C LEU A 401 7.33 16.62 2.84
N GLU A 402 7.55 17.44 1.81
CA GLU A 402 6.48 17.94 0.93
C GLU A 402 5.82 16.81 0.14
N ASN A 403 6.61 15.86 -0.38
CA ASN A 403 6.13 14.66 -1.06
C ASN A 403 5.29 13.75 -0.13
N ASP A 404 5.70 13.55 1.12
CA ASP A 404 4.95 12.76 2.11
C ASP A 404 3.59 13.40 2.47
N ILE A 405 3.53 14.73 2.59
CA ILE A 405 2.27 15.46 2.76
C ILE A 405 1.38 15.30 1.51
N GLN A 406 1.95 15.46 0.31
CA GLN A 406 1.22 15.34 -0.95
C GLN A 406 0.65 13.92 -1.14
N LEU A 407 1.43 12.88 -0.83
CA LEU A 407 0.96 11.50 -0.87
C LEU A 407 -0.19 11.27 0.12
N THR A 408 -0.12 11.86 1.31
CA THR A 408 -1.19 11.77 2.32
C THR A 408 -2.48 12.44 1.86
N LEU A 409 -2.37 13.62 1.22
CA LEU A 409 -3.50 14.31 0.57
C LEU A 409 -4.13 13.48 -0.54
N GLN A 410 -3.34 12.87 -1.42
CA GLN A 410 -3.87 12.03 -2.50
C GLN A 410 -4.49 10.72 -1.97
N LYS A 411 -3.92 10.11 -0.91
CA LYS A 411 -4.53 8.99 -0.18
C LYS A 411 -5.89 9.37 0.41
N LYS A 412 -6.03 10.58 0.98
CA LYS A 412 -7.34 11.09 1.47
C LYS A 412 -8.39 11.04 0.36
N ASP A 413 -8.08 11.60 -0.81
CA ASP A 413 -8.99 11.61 -1.96
C ASP A 413 -9.36 10.20 -2.43
N LEU A 414 -8.42 9.25 -2.47
CA LEU A 414 -8.70 7.84 -2.77
C LEU A 414 -9.70 7.23 -1.78
N TYR A 415 -9.51 7.43 -0.48
CA TYR A 415 -10.40 6.89 0.54
C TYR A 415 -11.80 7.54 0.50
N LEU A 416 -11.89 8.82 0.11
CA LEU A 416 -13.18 9.49 -0.15
C LEU A 416 -13.88 8.97 -1.41
N LEU A 417 -13.14 8.59 -2.46
CA LEU A 417 -13.71 7.88 -3.61
C LEU A 417 -14.21 6.49 -3.21
N LEU A 418 -13.46 5.74 -2.40
CA LEU A 418 -13.92 4.44 -1.87
C LEU A 418 -15.21 4.57 -1.05
N ALA A 419 -15.34 5.60 -0.21
CA ALA A 419 -16.59 5.89 0.51
C ALA A 419 -17.76 6.15 -0.43
N ARG A 420 -17.57 6.91 -1.51
CA ARG A 420 -18.60 7.12 -2.55
C ARG A 420 -18.96 5.83 -3.29
N MET A 421 -18.00 4.92 -3.48
CA MET A 421 -18.23 3.62 -4.12
C MET A 421 -19.07 2.68 -3.25
N SER A 422 -18.84 2.65 -1.93
CA SER A 422 -19.60 1.79 -0.98
C SER A 422 -21.12 2.04 -0.99
N VAL A 423 -21.56 3.27 -1.29
CA VAL A 423 -22.98 3.63 -1.46
C VAL A 423 -23.64 2.88 -2.63
N LEU A 424 -22.88 2.57 -3.68
CA LEU A 424 -23.43 1.89 -4.86
C LEU A 424 -23.48 0.36 -4.72
N THR A 425 -22.78 -0.21 -3.74
CA THR A 425 -22.73 -1.67 -3.48
C THR A 425 -23.50 -2.12 -2.23
N ARG A 426 -23.78 -1.23 -1.27
CA ARG A 426 -24.25 -1.49 0.11
C ARG A 426 -23.22 -2.15 1.03
N ASP A 427 -22.14 -2.72 0.51
CA ASP A 427 -21.01 -3.17 1.31
C ASP A 427 -20.13 -1.99 1.70
N LEU A 428 -20.03 -1.74 3.01
CA LEU A 428 -19.26 -0.61 3.56
C LEU A 428 -17.75 -0.77 3.40
N SER A 429 -17.23 -2.00 3.29
CA SER A 429 -15.78 -2.25 3.26
C SER A 429 -15.22 -2.28 1.83
N PRO A 430 -14.20 -1.47 1.50
CA PRO A 430 -13.47 -1.56 0.23
C PRO A 430 -12.86 -2.94 -0.06
N ALA A 431 -12.63 -3.77 0.97
CA ALA A 431 -12.12 -5.13 0.82
C ALA A 431 -13.08 -6.06 0.03
N ALA A 432 -14.37 -5.71 -0.10
CA ALA A 432 -15.35 -6.48 -0.86
C ALA A 432 -15.19 -6.35 -2.39
N TYR A 433 -14.43 -5.36 -2.87
CA TYR A 433 -14.23 -5.08 -4.30
C TYR A 433 -12.83 -4.55 -4.64
N GLY A 434 -11.89 -4.61 -3.70
CA GLY A 434 -10.52 -4.12 -3.84
C GLY A 434 -9.50 -5.08 -3.25
N VAL A 435 -8.36 -5.22 -3.91
CA VAL A 435 -7.18 -5.95 -3.41
C VAL A 435 -6.16 -4.93 -2.90
N VAL A 436 -5.42 -5.25 -1.84
CA VAL A 436 -4.29 -4.41 -1.40
C VAL A 436 -3.28 -4.28 -2.53
N TYR A 437 -3.07 -3.05 -2.98
CA TYR A 437 -2.07 -2.70 -3.98
C TYR A 437 -0.80 -2.26 -3.26
N VAL A 438 0.32 -2.90 -3.58
CA VAL A 438 1.65 -2.46 -3.21
C VAL A 438 2.30 -1.95 -4.50
N PRO A 439 2.57 -0.64 -4.65
CA PRO A 439 3.30 -0.13 -5.79
C PRO A 439 4.61 -0.87 -5.95
N GLU A 440 5.00 -1.15 -7.20
CA GLU A 440 6.23 -1.90 -7.47
C GLU A 440 7.45 -1.08 -7.04
N VAL A 441 7.97 -1.38 -5.85
CA VAL A 441 9.26 -0.85 -5.43
C VAL A 441 10.30 -1.59 -6.25
N LEU A 442 10.76 -0.97 -7.34
CA LEU A 442 12.07 -1.23 -7.91
C LEU A 442 13.10 -0.93 -6.82
N LYS A 443 13.32 -1.92 -5.95
CA LYS A 443 14.38 -1.88 -4.97
C LYS A 443 15.66 -1.95 -5.78
N PHE A 444 16.31 -0.80 -5.98
CA PHE A 444 17.76 -0.78 -6.09
C PHE A 444 18.28 -1.24 -4.72
N SER A 445 18.24 -2.55 -4.51
CA SER A 445 18.76 -3.20 -3.34
C SER A 445 20.18 -3.60 -3.70
N PRO A 446 21.19 -3.07 -3.01
CA PRO A 446 22.50 -3.72 -2.95
C PRO A 446 22.42 -5.11 -2.29
N SER A 447 21.23 -5.57 -1.87
CA SER A 447 21.03 -6.68 -0.93
C SER A 447 19.68 -7.40 -1.04
N LEU A 448 19.32 -7.88 -2.24
CA LEU A 448 19.30 -9.35 -2.32
C LEU A 448 20.78 -9.72 -2.18
N LYS A 449 21.16 -10.43 -1.09
CA LYS A 449 22.55 -10.91 -0.93
C LYS A 449 22.83 -11.97 -2.01
N ARG A 450 23.06 -11.51 -3.25
CA ARG A 450 23.74 -12.27 -4.30
C ARG A 450 25.10 -12.62 -3.72
N ASP A 451 25.41 -13.89 -3.52
CA ASP A 451 26.71 -14.30 -2.99
C ASP A 451 27.76 -14.04 -4.08
N LYS A 452 28.27 -12.80 -4.09
CA LYS A 452 29.18 -12.28 -5.09
C LYS A 452 30.62 -12.52 -4.64
N SER A 453 31.36 -13.26 -5.46
CA SER A 453 32.80 -13.47 -5.31
C SER A 453 33.59 -12.66 -6.35
N LEU A 454 34.83 -12.30 -6.03
CA LEU A 454 35.72 -11.59 -6.96
C LEU A 454 37.13 -12.17 -6.92
N TYR A 455 37.68 -12.49 -8.09
CA TYR A 455 39.06 -12.97 -8.23
C TYR A 455 40.04 -11.78 -8.28
N ILE A 456 41.06 -11.80 -7.42
CA ILE A 456 42.15 -10.82 -7.40
C ILE A 456 43.48 -11.55 -7.50
N TRP A 457 44.15 -11.39 -8.65
CA TRP A 457 45.47 -11.95 -8.92
C TRP A 457 46.59 -11.21 -8.16
N SER A 458 47.63 -11.93 -7.72
CA SER A 458 48.72 -11.40 -6.90
C SER A 458 49.42 -10.20 -7.56
N HIS A 459 49.76 -10.30 -8.84
CA HIS A 459 50.34 -9.18 -9.61
C HIS A 459 49.45 -7.92 -9.55
N SER A 460 48.14 -8.06 -9.77
CA SER A 460 47.19 -6.96 -9.68
C SER A 460 47.07 -6.45 -8.24
N PHE A 461 46.99 -7.33 -7.23
CA PHE A 461 46.89 -6.95 -5.82
C PHE A 461 48.09 -6.11 -5.36
N SER A 462 49.30 -6.41 -5.86
CA SER A 462 50.54 -5.72 -5.48
C SER A 462 50.46 -4.19 -5.62
N SER A 463 49.78 -3.68 -6.66
CA SER A 463 49.70 -2.25 -6.98
C SER A 463 48.44 -1.52 -6.49
N LEU A 464 47.49 -2.21 -5.83
CA LEU A 464 46.22 -1.60 -5.39
C LEU A 464 46.32 -0.88 -4.04
N GLU A 465 45.64 0.27 -3.95
CA GLU A 465 45.42 0.98 -2.69
C GLU A 465 44.32 0.30 -1.86
N LEU A 466 44.67 -0.21 -0.68
CA LEU A 466 43.77 -1.02 0.15
C LEU A 466 42.48 -0.30 0.58
N PRO A 467 42.49 1.00 0.99
CA PRO A 467 41.25 1.69 1.36
C PRO A 467 40.29 1.84 0.18
N GLN A 468 40.82 2.05 -1.03
CA GLN A 468 40.02 2.12 -2.25
C GLN A 468 39.45 0.74 -2.60
N LEU A 469 40.29 -0.31 -2.61
CA LEU A 469 39.84 -1.68 -2.86
C LEU A 469 38.73 -2.10 -1.88
N ALA A 470 38.89 -1.82 -0.58
CA ALA A 470 37.87 -2.13 0.42
C ALA A 470 36.56 -1.33 0.21
N LYS A 471 36.63 -0.08 -0.26
CA LYS A 471 35.44 0.72 -0.66
C LYS A 471 34.75 0.11 -1.88
N GLU A 472 35.50 -0.28 -2.89
CA GLU A 472 34.97 -0.88 -4.12
C GLU A 472 34.34 -2.26 -3.90
N LEU A 473 34.96 -3.10 -3.06
CA LEU A 473 34.41 -4.39 -2.65
C LEU A 473 33.07 -4.23 -1.92
N THR A 474 33.00 -3.27 -0.98
CA THR A 474 31.78 -2.97 -0.22
C THR A 474 30.68 -2.41 -1.14
N ASN A 475 31.02 -1.44 -2.00
CA ASN A 475 30.07 -0.80 -2.91
C ASN A 475 29.57 -1.73 -4.02
N GLY A 476 30.41 -2.67 -4.48
CA GLY A 476 30.02 -3.70 -5.46
C GLY A 476 29.14 -4.82 -4.91
N GLY A 477 28.94 -4.86 -3.58
CA GLY A 477 28.16 -5.89 -2.90
C GLY A 477 28.85 -7.26 -2.90
N TYR A 478 30.17 -7.32 -2.84
CA TYR A 478 30.92 -8.58 -2.80
C TYR A 478 30.96 -9.15 -1.38
N ASN A 479 30.61 -10.44 -1.22
CA ASN A 479 30.70 -11.16 0.06
C ASN A 479 31.98 -12.00 0.18
N ARG A 480 32.71 -12.21 -0.92
CA ARG A 480 33.92 -13.02 -0.94
C ARG A 480 34.99 -12.46 -1.88
N VAL A 481 36.23 -12.49 -1.42
CA VAL A 481 37.41 -12.22 -2.26
C VAL A 481 38.21 -13.50 -2.40
N LEU A 482 38.55 -13.87 -3.64
CA LEU A 482 39.44 -14.97 -3.97
C LEU A 482 40.81 -14.35 -4.31
N LEU A 483 41.71 -14.33 -3.34
CA LEU A 483 42.95 -13.56 -3.39
C LEU A 483 44.15 -14.50 -3.64
N ALA A 484 44.78 -14.42 -4.80
CA ALA A 484 46.06 -15.07 -5.01
C ALA A 484 47.16 -14.29 -4.28
N LEU A 485 48.05 -15.02 -3.60
CA LEU A 485 49.24 -14.47 -2.95
C LEU A 485 50.46 -15.25 -3.41
N ASP A 486 51.43 -14.56 -4.03
CA ASP A 486 52.76 -15.11 -4.21
C ASP A 486 53.48 -15.20 -2.86
N GLN A 487 54.48 -16.09 -2.75
CA GLN A 487 55.27 -16.28 -1.53
C GLN A 487 56.20 -15.09 -1.28
N ASN A 488 55.64 -14.03 -0.69
CA ASN A 488 56.31 -12.76 -0.38
C ASN A 488 55.71 -12.16 0.90
N ASP A 489 56.52 -11.98 1.94
CA ASP A 489 56.08 -11.43 3.23
C ASP A 489 55.45 -10.03 3.12
N THR A 490 55.83 -9.24 2.12
CA THR A 490 55.25 -7.90 1.88
C THR A 490 53.80 -8.02 1.41
N LEU A 491 53.50 -8.96 0.50
CA LEU A 491 52.13 -9.22 0.03
C LEU A 491 51.30 -9.88 1.13
N LYS A 492 51.91 -10.74 1.96
CA LYS A 492 51.28 -11.34 3.13
C LYS A 492 50.86 -10.30 4.17
N LEU A 493 51.72 -9.32 4.49
CA LEU A 493 51.36 -8.19 5.35
C LEU A 493 50.24 -7.35 4.73
N LYS A 494 50.33 -7.04 3.43
CA LYS A 494 49.28 -6.31 2.70
C LYS A 494 47.93 -7.04 2.70
N ALA A 495 47.94 -8.38 2.66
CA ALA A 495 46.74 -9.20 2.77
C ALA A 495 46.12 -9.15 4.18
N LEU A 496 46.94 -9.11 5.23
CA LEU A 496 46.48 -8.94 6.60
C LEU A 496 45.82 -7.57 6.82
N ASP A 497 46.41 -6.51 6.27
CA ASP A 497 45.82 -5.17 6.30
C ASP A 497 44.46 -5.13 5.56
N LEU A 498 44.35 -5.81 4.42
CA LEU A 498 43.06 -5.95 3.72
C LEU A 498 42.03 -6.72 4.56
N ILE A 499 42.41 -7.84 5.18
CA ILE A 499 41.53 -8.62 6.05
C ILE A 499 41.03 -7.75 7.22
N GLY A 500 41.92 -6.97 7.85
CA GLY A 500 41.54 -6.02 8.90
C GLY A 500 40.57 -4.93 8.42
N LEU A 501 40.74 -4.41 7.21
CA LEU A 501 39.83 -3.41 6.60
C LEU A 501 38.47 -3.98 6.16
N LEU A 502 38.37 -5.30 5.99
CA LEU A 502 37.14 -6.04 5.64
C LEU A 502 36.45 -6.65 6.88
N GLN A 503 37.14 -6.74 8.01
CA GLN A 503 36.60 -7.26 9.26
C GLN A 503 35.37 -6.44 9.70
N GLY A 504 34.26 -7.13 9.98
CA GLY A 504 32.97 -6.51 10.31
C GLY A 504 32.14 -6.04 9.11
N LYS A 505 32.60 -6.20 7.86
CA LYS A 505 31.85 -5.84 6.64
C LYS A 505 31.15 -7.01 5.94
N ASP A 506 31.17 -8.21 6.53
CA ASP A 506 30.60 -9.45 5.96
C ASP A 506 31.24 -9.85 4.60
N ILE A 507 32.55 -9.58 4.46
CA ILE A 507 33.35 -9.93 3.29
C ILE A 507 34.48 -10.89 3.71
N GLY A 508 34.39 -12.16 3.29
CA GLY A 508 35.39 -13.19 3.59
C GLY A 508 36.53 -13.23 2.57
N VAL A 509 37.78 -13.20 3.02
CA VAL A 509 38.95 -13.40 2.16
C VAL A 509 39.31 -14.89 2.13
N HIS A 510 39.25 -15.51 0.95
CA HIS A 510 39.74 -16.86 0.72
C HIS A 510 41.04 -16.77 -0.08
N LEU A 511 42.08 -17.48 0.35
CA LEU A 511 43.35 -17.48 -0.39
C LEU A 511 43.28 -18.45 -1.56
N MET A 512 43.61 -17.95 -2.74
CA MET A 512 43.57 -18.68 -3.98
C MET A 512 44.91 -19.37 -4.24
N MET A 513 44.82 -20.66 -4.53
CA MET A 513 45.93 -21.54 -4.86
C MET A 513 45.76 -21.98 -6.32
N ALA A 514 46.56 -21.41 -7.22
CA ALA A 514 46.45 -21.60 -8.67
C ALA A 514 47.73 -22.21 -9.27
N ASN A 515 47.80 -23.55 -9.34
CA ASN A 515 48.92 -24.26 -9.97
C ASN A 515 48.49 -25.66 -10.45
N ASN A 516 48.29 -25.80 -11.76
CA ASN A 516 47.82 -27.04 -12.38
C ASN A 516 48.80 -28.22 -12.21
N GLY A 517 50.05 -27.95 -11.82
CA GLY A 517 51.05 -28.96 -11.52
C GLY A 517 50.78 -29.78 -10.25
N TRP A 518 50.03 -29.28 -9.26
CA TRP A 518 49.74 -30.03 -8.01
C TRP A 518 48.82 -31.24 -8.23
N ILE A 519 48.26 -31.39 -9.43
CA ILE A 519 47.56 -32.61 -9.83
C ILE A 519 48.50 -33.82 -9.91
N ASP A 520 49.81 -33.63 -10.09
CA ASP A 520 50.77 -34.75 -10.01
C ASP A 520 50.93 -35.16 -8.53
N PRO A 521 50.61 -36.41 -8.14
CA PRO A 521 50.82 -36.89 -6.78
C PRO A 521 52.25 -36.71 -6.26
N LYS A 522 53.26 -36.65 -7.15
CA LYS A 522 54.66 -36.37 -6.78
C LYS A 522 54.89 -34.96 -6.24
N LYS A 523 53.99 -34.01 -6.50
CA LYS A 523 54.04 -32.63 -5.97
C LYS A 523 53.19 -32.44 -4.71
N ARG A 524 52.75 -33.53 -4.05
CA ARG A 524 51.92 -33.45 -2.84
C ARG A 524 52.61 -32.68 -1.71
N ASP A 525 53.91 -32.89 -1.48
CA ASP A 525 54.65 -32.18 -0.45
C ASP A 525 54.74 -30.68 -0.74
N GLN A 526 54.92 -30.31 -2.02
CA GLN A 526 54.88 -28.91 -2.45
C GLN A 526 53.50 -28.28 -2.18
N LEU A 527 52.41 -28.94 -2.59
CA LEU A 527 51.04 -28.49 -2.32
C LEU A 527 50.79 -28.28 -0.82
N MET A 528 51.26 -29.20 0.03
CA MET A 528 51.07 -29.08 1.48
C MET A 528 51.91 -27.95 2.09
N ASN A 529 53.12 -27.70 1.58
CA ASN A 529 53.94 -26.55 1.99
C ASN A 529 53.28 -25.22 1.57
N ASP A 530 52.79 -25.13 0.33
CA ASP A 530 52.10 -23.95 -0.20
C ASP A 530 50.78 -23.69 0.56
N LEU A 531 50.07 -24.76 0.95
CA LEU A 531 48.90 -24.68 1.85
C LEU A 531 49.29 -24.17 3.23
N GLN A 532 50.36 -24.67 3.86
CA GLN A 532 50.79 -24.20 5.18
C GLN A 532 51.25 -22.72 5.15
N TYR A 533 51.86 -22.27 4.05
CA TYR A 533 52.16 -20.85 3.85
C TYR A 533 50.88 -20.00 3.89
N ASN A 534 49.84 -20.38 3.14
CA ASN A 534 48.55 -19.68 3.15
C ASN A 534 47.85 -19.77 4.53
N LEU A 535 47.94 -20.90 5.22
CA LEU A 535 47.39 -21.07 6.58
C LEU A 535 48.14 -20.28 7.65
N SER A 536 49.31 -19.71 7.34
CA SER A 536 50.03 -18.78 8.22
C SER A 536 49.53 -17.33 8.14
N VAL A 537 48.45 -17.07 7.39
CA VAL A 537 47.76 -15.77 7.31
C VAL A 537 46.52 -15.80 8.22
N PRO A 538 46.56 -15.22 9.43
CA PRO A 538 45.39 -15.17 10.31
C PRO A 538 44.22 -14.38 9.70
N GLY A 539 42.99 -14.78 10.06
CA GLY A 539 41.75 -14.07 9.68
C GLY A 539 41.18 -14.40 8.30
N ILE A 540 41.80 -15.31 7.53
CA ILE A 540 41.22 -15.83 6.29
C ILE A 540 39.94 -16.64 6.56
N ALA A 541 39.01 -16.64 5.62
CA ALA A 541 37.76 -17.39 5.68
C ALA A 541 37.84 -18.78 5.02
N GLY A 542 38.85 -19.02 4.19
CA GLY A 542 39.01 -20.30 3.51
C GLY A 542 40.15 -20.35 2.49
N ILE A 543 40.20 -21.47 1.77
CA ILE A 543 41.09 -21.72 0.63
C ILE A 543 40.25 -21.95 -0.62
N HIS A 544 40.72 -21.43 -1.75
CA HIS A 544 40.15 -21.68 -3.07
C HIS A 544 41.19 -22.36 -3.96
N LEU A 545 40.89 -23.55 -4.48
CA LEU A 545 41.78 -24.26 -5.43
C LEU A 545 41.35 -23.92 -6.85
N ASP A 546 42.15 -23.10 -7.51
CA ASP A 546 41.97 -22.71 -8.90
C ASP A 546 42.89 -23.56 -9.78
N VAL A 547 42.52 -24.84 -9.89
CA VAL A 547 43.28 -25.86 -10.62
C VAL A 547 42.44 -26.37 -11.77
N GLU A 548 43.01 -26.31 -12.96
CA GLU A 548 42.35 -26.60 -14.23
C GLU A 548 43.00 -27.81 -14.93
N PRO A 549 42.63 -29.06 -14.60
CA PRO A 549 43.24 -30.25 -15.21
C PRO A 549 43.14 -30.32 -16.74
N HIS A 550 42.15 -29.63 -17.29
CA HIS A 550 41.80 -29.64 -18.71
C HIS A 550 42.72 -28.77 -19.59
N THR A 551 43.54 -27.90 -18.99
CA THR A 551 44.54 -27.10 -19.73
C THR A 551 45.90 -27.80 -19.84
N LEU A 552 46.06 -29.00 -19.29
CA LEU A 552 47.29 -29.78 -19.37
C LEU A 552 47.39 -30.50 -20.73
N PRO A 553 48.56 -30.52 -21.40
CA PRO A 553 48.73 -31.13 -22.73
C PRO A 553 48.33 -32.62 -22.83
N VAL A 554 48.37 -33.35 -21.72
CA VAL A 554 48.02 -34.79 -21.64
C VAL A 554 46.56 -35.03 -21.22
N TRP A 555 45.71 -34.00 -21.24
CA TRP A 555 44.32 -34.08 -20.77
C TRP A 555 43.51 -35.15 -21.47
N ASP A 556 43.51 -35.19 -22.80
CA ASP A 556 42.68 -36.11 -23.57
C ASP A 556 43.14 -37.57 -23.45
N GLU A 557 44.44 -37.79 -23.36
CA GLU A 557 45.05 -39.12 -23.21
C GLU A 557 44.86 -39.71 -21.81
N ARG A 558 44.92 -38.86 -20.76
CA ARG A 558 44.98 -39.30 -19.34
C ARG A 558 43.81 -38.80 -18.50
N ARG A 559 42.70 -38.40 -19.13
CA ARG A 559 41.55 -37.72 -18.50
C ARG A 559 41.07 -38.37 -17.19
N GLN A 560 40.83 -39.69 -17.19
CA GLN A 560 40.39 -40.44 -15.99
C GLN A 560 41.43 -40.44 -14.87
N GLU A 561 42.72 -40.48 -15.20
CA GLU A 561 43.79 -40.43 -14.21
C GLU A 561 43.88 -39.04 -13.59
N LEU A 562 43.84 -37.99 -14.42
CA LEU A 562 43.86 -36.60 -13.98
C LEU A 562 42.64 -36.28 -13.10
N TYR A 563 41.44 -36.77 -13.44
CA TYR A 563 40.27 -36.67 -12.56
C TYR A 563 40.48 -37.37 -11.20
N ARG A 564 41.00 -38.61 -11.17
CA ARG A 564 41.31 -39.31 -9.91
C ARG A 564 42.32 -38.53 -9.06
N ASN A 565 43.35 -38.00 -9.70
CA ASN A 565 44.42 -37.24 -9.04
C ASN A 565 43.91 -35.88 -8.52
N TYR A 566 43.06 -35.19 -9.26
CA TYR A 566 42.38 -33.96 -8.82
C TYR A 566 41.52 -34.21 -7.58
N VAL A 567 40.72 -35.29 -7.55
CA VAL A 567 39.95 -35.63 -6.35
C VAL A 567 40.88 -35.94 -5.16
N SER A 568 41.97 -36.68 -5.38
CA SER A 568 42.99 -36.93 -4.34
C SER A 568 43.68 -35.65 -3.83
N MET A 569 43.84 -34.65 -4.69
CA MET A 569 44.38 -33.34 -4.33
C MET A 569 43.40 -32.57 -3.44
N VAL A 570 42.13 -32.46 -3.84
CA VAL A 570 41.05 -31.84 -3.05
C VAL A 570 40.89 -32.52 -1.69
N GLU A 571 40.91 -33.85 -1.65
CA GLU A 571 40.81 -34.66 -0.44
C GLU A 571 41.96 -34.39 0.56
N ALA A 572 43.20 -34.20 0.08
CA ALA A 572 44.33 -33.87 0.95
C ALA A 572 44.31 -32.41 1.45
N VAL A 573 43.87 -31.45 0.62
CA VAL A 573 43.68 -30.06 1.07
C VAL A 573 42.58 -30.00 2.13
N PHE A 574 41.47 -30.69 1.94
CA PHE A 574 40.41 -30.84 2.96
C PHE A 574 40.95 -31.45 4.26
N GLY A 575 41.80 -32.48 4.17
CA GLY A 575 42.52 -33.03 5.33
C GLY A 575 43.39 -32.00 6.05
N GLY A 576 44.12 -31.15 5.32
CA GLY A 576 44.93 -30.06 5.89
C GLY A 576 44.14 -28.90 6.53
N LEU A 577 42.86 -28.76 6.17
CA LEU A 577 41.92 -27.76 6.70
C LEU A 577 41.05 -28.28 7.86
N SER A 578 40.98 -29.60 8.03
CA SER A 578 40.11 -30.24 9.01
C SER A 578 40.37 -29.73 10.43
N GLY A 579 39.30 -29.31 11.12
CA GLY A 579 39.36 -28.72 12.47
C GLY A 579 39.75 -27.24 12.54
N LYS A 580 40.08 -26.57 11.42
CA LYS A 580 40.49 -25.15 11.41
C LYS A 580 39.34 -24.15 11.22
N GLY A 581 38.12 -24.63 10.94
CA GLY A 581 36.95 -23.76 10.67
C GLY A 581 37.02 -22.98 9.35
N LEU A 582 37.91 -23.38 8.44
CA LEU A 582 38.14 -22.74 7.14
C LEU A 582 37.38 -23.47 6.04
N ALA A 583 36.71 -22.72 5.17
CA ALA A 583 35.98 -23.28 4.03
C ALA A 583 36.92 -23.69 2.88
N LEU A 584 36.59 -24.78 2.19
CA LEU A 584 37.26 -25.21 0.96
C LEU A 584 36.35 -24.98 -0.25
N SER A 585 36.86 -24.29 -1.26
CA SER A 585 36.21 -24.14 -2.56
C SER A 585 37.13 -24.50 -3.72
N VAL A 586 36.55 -24.85 -4.87
CA VAL A 586 37.29 -25.31 -6.05
C VAL A 586 36.71 -24.73 -7.34
N SER A 587 37.56 -24.43 -8.32
CA SER A 587 37.16 -24.15 -9.71
C SER A 587 37.06 -25.44 -10.51
N ILE A 588 35.97 -25.62 -11.27
CA ILE A 588 35.81 -26.68 -12.27
C ILE A 588 35.15 -26.12 -13.55
N PRO A 589 35.48 -26.65 -14.75
CA PRO A 589 34.75 -26.30 -15.96
C PRO A 589 33.37 -26.97 -15.98
N VAL A 590 32.43 -26.39 -16.73
CA VAL A 590 31.11 -26.99 -16.99
C VAL A 590 31.25 -28.29 -17.79
N SER A 591 30.43 -29.31 -17.48
CA SER A 591 30.50 -30.68 -18.05
C SER A 591 31.59 -31.59 -17.44
N TYR A 592 31.85 -31.50 -16.13
CA TYR A 592 32.72 -32.47 -15.44
C TYR A 592 32.02 -33.83 -15.27
N ASP A 593 32.76 -34.95 -15.32
CA ASP A 593 32.16 -36.29 -15.16
C ASP A 593 31.61 -36.51 -13.73
N MET A 594 30.31 -36.82 -13.68
CA MET A 594 29.49 -37.00 -12.49
C MET A 594 30.08 -37.93 -11.43
N GLN A 595 30.84 -38.97 -11.81
CA GLN A 595 31.46 -39.88 -10.84
C GLN A 595 32.51 -39.18 -9.95
N TYR A 596 33.19 -38.14 -10.48
CA TYR A 596 34.17 -37.35 -9.74
C TYR A 596 33.52 -36.19 -8.99
N LEU A 597 32.49 -35.56 -9.59
CA LEU A 597 31.68 -34.54 -8.94
C LEU A 597 31.10 -35.05 -7.61
N GLN A 598 30.57 -36.28 -7.58
CA GLN A 598 30.04 -36.92 -6.36
C GLN A 598 31.09 -37.11 -5.26
N ARG A 599 32.38 -37.24 -5.60
CA ARG A 599 33.46 -37.29 -4.62
C ARG A 599 33.83 -35.88 -4.15
N ILE A 600 33.95 -34.92 -5.07
CA ILE A 600 34.27 -33.51 -4.77
C ILE A 600 33.24 -32.91 -3.79
N ASN A 601 31.94 -33.16 -3.99
CA ASN A 601 30.86 -32.64 -3.14
C ASN A 601 30.97 -33.04 -1.64
N ARG A 602 31.74 -34.08 -1.31
CA ARG A 602 31.98 -34.51 0.08
C ARG A 602 33.01 -33.66 0.81
N PHE A 603 33.91 -33.00 0.06
CA PHE A 603 35.09 -32.31 0.59
C PHE A 603 35.03 -30.79 0.44
N VAL A 604 34.12 -30.25 -0.37
CA VAL A 604 34.06 -28.81 -0.65
C VAL A 604 32.77 -28.18 -0.13
N ASP A 605 32.89 -26.96 0.38
CA ASP A 605 31.77 -26.10 0.77
C ASP A 605 31.16 -25.41 -0.45
N ARG A 606 31.95 -25.21 -1.52
CA ARG A 606 31.54 -24.46 -2.70
C ARG A 606 32.29 -24.90 -3.97
N VAL A 607 31.60 -24.81 -5.11
CA VAL A 607 32.13 -25.09 -6.44
C VAL A 607 31.91 -23.89 -7.35
N TYR A 608 32.97 -23.46 -8.02
CA TYR A 608 32.98 -22.37 -8.98
C TYR A 608 32.95 -22.99 -10.38
N LEU A 609 31.82 -22.87 -11.07
CA LEU A 609 31.65 -23.34 -12.43
C LEU A 609 32.16 -22.28 -13.40
N MET A 610 33.25 -22.58 -14.08
CA MET A 610 33.87 -21.67 -15.06
C MET A 610 33.06 -21.68 -16.35
N ALA A 611 32.24 -20.66 -16.53
CA ALA A 611 31.36 -20.46 -17.67
C ALA A 611 31.95 -19.39 -18.60
N TYR A 612 33.17 -19.66 -19.08
CA TYR A 612 33.93 -18.74 -19.94
C TYR A 612 33.62 -18.97 -21.43
N GLU A 613 33.87 -17.96 -22.26
CA GLU A 613 33.71 -17.95 -23.73
C GLU A 613 32.26 -18.16 -24.23
N HIS A 614 31.29 -18.20 -23.32
CA HIS A 614 29.89 -18.55 -23.60
C HIS A 614 28.91 -17.59 -22.89
N PRO A 615 28.79 -16.32 -23.34
CA PRO A 615 27.89 -15.32 -22.75
C PRO A 615 26.41 -15.53 -23.15
N ASP A 616 25.91 -16.77 -23.04
CA ASP A 616 24.55 -17.19 -23.40
C ASP A 616 23.93 -17.96 -22.22
N ALA A 617 22.82 -17.45 -21.68
CA ALA A 617 22.21 -18.00 -20.48
C ALA A 617 21.67 -19.43 -20.69
N ALA A 618 21.07 -19.70 -21.86
CA ALA A 618 20.51 -21.02 -22.17
C ALA A 618 21.60 -22.09 -22.31
N TYR A 619 22.78 -21.73 -22.85
CA TYR A 619 23.96 -22.58 -22.88
C TYR A 619 24.44 -22.93 -21.47
N ILE A 620 24.63 -21.92 -20.62
CA ILE A 620 25.12 -22.08 -19.24
C ILE A 620 24.13 -22.93 -18.42
N ILE A 621 22.83 -22.60 -18.45
CA ILE A 621 21.77 -23.34 -17.72
C ILE A 621 21.76 -24.82 -18.13
N ARG A 622 21.82 -25.10 -19.44
CA ARG A 622 21.86 -26.48 -19.96
C ARG A 622 23.12 -27.22 -19.51
N LYS A 623 24.29 -26.57 -19.58
CA LYS A 623 25.60 -27.18 -19.32
C LYS A 623 25.95 -27.34 -17.83
N ALA A 624 25.39 -26.52 -16.95
CA ALA A 624 25.58 -26.61 -15.50
C ALA A 624 24.50 -27.47 -14.79
N SER A 625 23.58 -28.08 -15.54
CA SER A 625 22.39 -28.73 -14.97
C SER A 625 22.71 -29.94 -14.07
N GLU A 626 23.74 -30.73 -14.41
CA GLU A 626 24.21 -31.87 -13.61
C GLU A 626 24.87 -31.40 -12.31
N GLU A 627 25.73 -30.37 -12.40
CA GLU A 627 26.40 -29.75 -11.26
C GLU A 627 25.37 -29.10 -10.31
N VAL A 628 24.38 -28.37 -10.82
CA VAL A 628 23.31 -27.77 -10.01
C VAL A 628 22.49 -28.83 -9.29
N ALA A 629 22.13 -29.93 -9.96
CA ALA A 629 21.36 -31.01 -9.33
C ALA A 629 22.12 -31.66 -8.16
N LEU A 630 23.45 -31.80 -8.27
CA LEU A 630 24.30 -32.43 -7.27
C LEU A 630 24.72 -31.49 -6.13
N PHE A 631 25.24 -30.31 -6.45
CA PHE A 631 25.85 -29.36 -5.50
C PHE A 631 24.82 -28.37 -4.93
N ARG A 632 23.68 -28.17 -5.59
CA ARG A 632 22.58 -27.29 -5.15
C ARG A 632 23.11 -25.89 -4.82
N SER A 633 22.88 -25.41 -3.59
CA SER A 633 23.32 -24.09 -3.11
C SER A 633 24.85 -23.93 -2.96
N LYS A 634 25.64 -24.99 -3.20
CA LYS A 634 27.11 -24.89 -3.25
C LYS A 634 27.64 -24.40 -4.62
N VAL A 635 26.79 -24.30 -5.65
CA VAL A 635 27.20 -23.82 -6.98
C VAL A 635 27.40 -22.32 -6.97
N THR A 636 28.42 -21.84 -7.67
CA THR A 636 28.66 -20.42 -7.95
C THR A 636 29.13 -20.31 -9.40
N ILE A 637 28.49 -19.47 -10.22
CA ILE A 637 28.85 -19.32 -11.63
C ILE A 637 29.96 -18.28 -11.77
N ALA A 638 31.13 -18.69 -12.26
CA ALA A 638 32.25 -17.81 -12.54
C ALA A 638 32.21 -17.33 -14.00
N LEU A 639 32.18 -16.00 -14.18
CA LEU A 639 32.07 -15.33 -15.48
C LEU A 639 33.39 -14.60 -15.78
N SER A 640 33.94 -14.77 -16.99
CA SER A 640 35.13 -14.02 -17.43
C SER A 640 34.74 -12.65 -17.97
N VAL A 641 35.33 -11.60 -17.41
CA VAL A 641 35.05 -10.21 -17.82
C VAL A 641 35.37 -9.96 -19.30
N THR A 642 36.25 -10.76 -19.91
CA THR A 642 36.61 -10.67 -21.34
C THR A 642 35.45 -10.92 -22.30
N ASP A 643 34.42 -11.61 -21.83
CA ASP A 643 33.37 -12.16 -22.70
C ASP A 643 32.25 -11.14 -22.94
N TYR A 644 32.36 -9.95 -22.32
CA TYR A 644 31.34 -8.90 -22.28
C TYR A 644 31.86 -7.58 -22.84
N GLN A 645 31.02 -6.89 -23.60
CA GLN A 645 31.34 -5.58 -24.17
C GLN A 645 31.16 -4.43 -23.15
N SER A 646 30.34 -4.63 -22.12
CA SER A 646 30.10 -3.65 -21.04
C SER A 646 29.70 -4.36 -19.75
N VAL A 647 29.82 -3.65 -18.61
CA VAL A 647 29.36 -4.16 -17.31
C VAL A 647 27.86 -4.47 -17.32
N THR A 648 27.05 -3.62 -17.99
CA THR A 648 25.60 -3.82 -18.14
C THR A 648 25.27 -5.12 -18.88
N ALA A 649 26.06 -5.52 -19.88
CA ALA A 649 25.85 -6.80 -20.57
C ALA A 649 26.09 -8.00 -19.64
N MET A 650 27.10 -7.92 -18.77
CA MET A 650 27.39 -8.95 -17.77
C MET A 650 26.31 -9.00 -16.67
N ASP A 651 25.86 -7.86 -16.15
CA ASP A 651 24.79 -7.81 -15.13
C ASP A 651 23.44 -8.28 -15.70
N ASN A 652 23.13 -7.99 -16.97
CA ASN A 652 21.94 -8.52 -17.65
C ASN A 652 21.96 -10.06 -17.74
N LEU A 653 23.11 -10.66 -18.10
CA LEU A 653 23.25 -12.12 -18.12
C LEU A 653 23.09 -12.72 -16.72
N ILE A 654 23.63 -12.08 -15.68
CA ILE A 654 23.44 -12.50 -14.28
C ILE A 654 21.95 -12.50 -13.94
N GLU A 655 21.19 -11.45 -14.28
CA GLU A 655 19.74 -11.41 -14.05
C GLU A 655 18.97 -12.49 -14.83
N GLU A 656 19.38 -12.81 -16.04
CA GLU A 656 18.78 -13.88 -16.84
C GLU A 656 19.04 -15.26 -16.22
N LEU A 657 20.27 -15.50 -15.76
CA LEU A 657 20.65 -16.71 -15.03
C LEU A 657 19.92 -16.85 -13.69
N GLU A 658 19.66 -15.75 -12.97
CA GLU A 658 18.81 -15.77 -11.78
C GLU A 658 17.35 -16.14 -12.11
N LYS A 659 16.75 -15.46 -13.11
CA LYS A 659 15.33 -15.60 -13.45
C LYS A 659 14.98 -16.94 -14.13
N LEU A 660 15.84 -17.43 -15.02
CA LEU A 660 15.61 -18.64 -15.82
C LEU A 660 16.34 -19.87 -15.26
N GLY A 661 17.53 -19.68 -14.68
CA GLY A 661 18.36 -20.76 -14.14
C GLY A 661 18.22 -21.02 -12.63
N GLY A 662 17.65 -20.08 -11.87
CA GLY A 662 17.53 -20.19 -10.42
C GLY A 662 18.87 -20.08 -9.66
N PHE A 663 19.92 -19.57 -10.32
CA PHE A 663 21.23 -19.34 -9.70
C PHE A 663 21.15 -18.20 -8.67
N SER A 664 21.96 -18.27 -7.61
CA SER A 664 21.97 -17.28 -6.51
C SER A 664 23.36 -16.81 -6.08
N SER A 665 24.41 -17.34 -6.71
CA SER A 665 25.81 -17.09 -6.37
C SER A 665 26.62 -16.95 -7.66
N PHE A 666 27.41 -15.88 -7.75
CA PHE A 666 28.14 -15.50 -8.95
C PHE A 666 29.57 -15.04 -8.60
N ALA A 667 30.50 -15.23 -9.51
CA ALA A 667 31.88 -14.79 -9.36
C ALA A 667 32.35 -14.02 -10.60
N VAL A 668 33.00 -12.89 -10.38
CA VAL A 668 33.62 -12.10 -11.45
C VAL A 668 35.11 -12.44 -11.50
N HIS A 669 35.55 -12.98 -12.63
CA HIS A 669 36.93 -13.40 -12.84
C HIS A 669 37.79 -12.22 -13.33
N ASP A 670 38.87 -11.94 -12.59
CA ASP A 670 39.81 -10.82 -12.72
C ASP A 670 39.25 -9.40 -12.44
N TYR A 671 39.50 -8.90 -11.22
CA TYR A 671 39.25 -7.52 -10.81
C TYR A 671 39.89 -6.46 -11.72
N ARG A 672 41.10 -6.68 -12.26
CA ARG A 672 41.77 -5.67 -13.08
C ARG A 672 41.00 -5.46 -14.38
N ARG A 673 40.64 -6.54 -15.06
CA ARG A 673 39.78 -6.51 -16.25
C ARG A 673 38.42 -5.88 -15.95
N LEU A 674 37.85 -6.11 -14.76
CA LEU A 674 36.61 -5.44 -14.34
C LEU A 674 36.76 -3.92 -14.27
N GLN A 675 37.89 -3.39 -13.80
CA GLN A 675 38.12 -1.94 -13.81
C GLN A 675 38.34 -1.41 -15.22
N GLU A 676 39.08 -2.14 -16.06
CA GLU A 676 39.26 -1.81 -17.47
C GLU A 676 37.90 -1.77 -18.22
N LEU A 677 36.98 -2.70 -17.92
CA LEU A 677 35.62 -2.73 -18.49
C LEU A 677 34.71 -1.60 -17.97
N LYS A 678 34.87 -1.15 -16.72
CA LYS A 678 34.16 0.02 -16.16
C LYS A 678 34.66 1.36 -16.71
N SER A 679 35.86 1.39 -17.28
CA SER A 679 36.49 2.60 -17.83
C SER A 679 36.21 2.84 -19.31
N LYS A 680 35.48 1.92 -19.95
CA LYS A 680 34.95 2.01 -21.31
C LYS A 680 33.48 2.45 -21.28
#